data_AF-A0A652JYH4-F1
#
_entry.id   AF-A0A652JYH4-F1
#
_cell.length_a   1.000
_cell.length_b   1.000
_cell.length_c   1.000
_cell.angle_alpha   90.00
_cell.angle_beta   90.00
_cell.angle_gamma   90.00
#
_symmetry.space_group_name_H-M   'P 1'
#
loop_
_entity.id
_entity.type
_entity.pdbx_description
1 polymer ?
#
loop_
_entity_poly.entity_id
_entity_poly.type
_entity_poly.pdbx_seq_one_letter_code
_entity_poly.pdbx_strand_id
1 'polypeptide(L)'
;MSTTANCYLIGGTRVLTQCGTRLLDAGVTIEGVLSRDPAVVAWADAHDVPVHDPAGDLTALLSERPFDFLFSMVNFRILPGAVLDLPKIAAINFHDGPLPRYSGSHVPAWALYEGAPRHAATWHLMTEAVDAGGVLLERWFPVRDHATALSLTYEAAETGIELFADLVPHVARRTLPETLDTSGRERRFYRRSARMAGGGVIHAGTTAAEAVRLVRALDHGSFPNPLGVPALVTELGAVYTRQARLIPRDDPRTATTVLSVTTTAITLAAPDADLVLSDWRAVDGSTLSGQAAAQRLGIAAGAALPAVSEERLADIAEAQKRLRPHEPWWRARLDDVRPVPLAAEDYSAATAHYGHYELAYVPASRDESVAVLRAFLAAVAERVGDEVFDFAWSPSVARVLAERTHGLTAARFPVRYDGGTARSLRERLDEAAARQGYAGDLEVRLGIAGRPLGADEPSFTRVMVLERDSGEEASADPHTEIALLCLNDGPPTIFVRETAMGEDEALDFVERVEDLAMAALLQGDEPPTESTDSARSTDSGRSTDSGSAAVAEESAGGAPEATAVESAGASGEQTGGPTVLDLVAAAAAERPGAVAVRAGRRTLDYAGLDGWADAVAARLHDEGIEQGSVVGVLLERDTALLPAMLGILRAGASFLPLDPGYPEDRLRRYVDVSGCELILTDARTHALGASLGSARQVPDADGAAQAVPPRVTADDLAYTLFTSGSTGDPKGVEIGHGALADFLTGIGGRLGVSADDTVLAHTTVAFDISLLELLLPLTVGATVVLASRETSADPYRLAEVASGVSVAQATPSLWRLLLGTGWSPHAGLTVLSGGEALSPATAERLHEPARALWNLYGPTEATIWAAAHRVEAVGTFLPLGEPLPHMELHVLDADLNPSGPGSTGELYLSGTGLARGYAGRPDLTREVFVEHPVTGTRLYRTGDEVRLHETGAVEWLGRSDAQVKVRGHRIEPAEIERILERVDGVTAAVVVAARFEGRGELRLTAYLVGDAVPGKARLDALVAGALPAYMVPDAYVNLDALPLTDNGKVARAALPLPTRDTILRSGEEQELPAEPTTSPEAEPLAAESLVAESVAVGPEPAVVAPAAEPAPDATAGDTAVPAGSAAEAAMTEEELARSIARVFAATLDHPEFDVHANYFDLGGDSVNVTIAAARLGGELGASVTAPAIFASGTPVKLARLLGAEGVVPLREQETATGAVSVS
;
A
#
# COMPACT_ATOMS: atom_id res chain seq x y z
N MET A 1 15.68 44.09 -35.97
CA MET A 1 14.48 43.73 -35.17
C MET A 1 13.69 42.74 -35.98
N SER A 2 13.14 41.69 -35.37
CA SER A 2 12.35 40.71 -36.14
C SER A 2 11.10 41.36 -36.72
N THR A 3 10.70 40.91 -37.91
CA THR A 3 9.47 41.34 -38.60
C THR A 3 8.34 40.32 -38.47
N THR A 4 8.62 39.10 -38.00
CA THR A 4 7.61 38.11 -37.63
C THR A 4 7.05 38.39 -36.23
N ALA A 5 5.78 38.04 -36.01
CA ALA A 5 5.16 38.03 -34.69
C ALA A 5 5.71 36.86 -33.86
N ASN A 6 5.73 36.99 -32.53
CA ASN A 6 6.12 35.90 -31.63
C ASN A 6 5.18 35.70 -30.44
N CYS A 7 5.09 34.48 -29.93
CA CYS A 7 4.13 34.11 -28.88
C CYS A 7 4.60 32.96 -27.97
N TYR A 8 3.93 32.83 -26.82
CA TYR A 8 3.97 31.63 -25.98
C TYR A 8 2.59 30.97 -25.96
N LEU A 9 2.57 29.63 -25.85
CA LEU A 9 1.35 28.83 -25.69
C LEU A 9 1.29 28.21 -24.29
N ILE A 10 0.13 28.16 -23.64
CA ILE A 10 -0.06 27.51 -22.33
C ILE A 10 -1.36 26.70 -22.28
N GLY A 11 -1.29 25.48 -21.74
CA GLY A 11 -2.43 24.57 -21.60
C GLY A 11 -2.18 23.19 -22.23
N GLY A 12 -3.16 22.65 -22.95
CA GLY A 12 -3.10 21.26 -23.45
C GLY A 12 -4.09 20.91 -24.55
N THR A 13 -4.22 19.60 -24.82
CA THR A 13 -5.13 18.95 -25.78
C THR A 13 -4.83 19.21 -27.26
N ARG A 14 -5.57 18.49 -28.13
CA ARG A 14 -5.58 18.69 -29.59
C ARG A 14 -5.97 20.12 -30.02
N VAL A 15 -6.64 20.91 -29.18
CA VAL A 15 -6.87 22.34 -29.48
C VAL A 15 -5.54 23.09 -29.56
N LEU A 16 -4.63 22.87 -28.60
CA LEU A 16 -3.33 23.55 -28.58
C LEU A 16 -2.47 23.15 -29.78
N THR A 17 -2.32 21.84 -30.07
CA THR A 17 -1.46 21.40 -31.18
C THR A 17 -1.98 21.84 -32.54
N GLN A 18 -3.30 21.80 -32.79
CA GLN A 18 -3.89 22.27 -34.06
C GLN A 18 -3.76 23.79 -34.24
N CYS A 19 -3.95 24.58 -33.19
CA CYS A 19 -3.79 26.02 -33.24
C CYS A 19 -2.32 26.43 -33.34
N GLY A 20 -1.42 25.73 -32.63
CA GLY A 20 0.03 25.91 -32.70
C GLY A 20 0.59 25.65 -34.10
N THR A 21 0.22 24.53 -34.74
CA THR A 21 0.65 24.25 -36.14
C THR A 21 0.25 25.40 -37.07
N ARG A 22 -0.98 25.92 -36.96
CA ARG A 22 -1.46 27.04 -37.79
C ARG A 22 -0.76 28.37 -37.54
N LEU A 23 -0.18 28.57 -36.35
CA LEU A 23 0.69 29.72 -36.07
C LEU A 23 2.04 29.58 -36.78
N LEU A 24 2.64 28.38 -36.72
CA LEU A 24 3.89 28.06 -37.41
C LEU A 24 3.73 28.15 -38.94
N ASP A 25 2.66 27.59 -39.50
CA ASP A 25 2.30 27.69 -40.93
C ASP A 25 2.16 29.15 -41.41
N ALA A 26 1.72 30.05 -40.52
CA ALA A 26 1.56 31.48 -40.78
C ALA A 26 2.85 32.29 -40.54
N GLY A 27 3.96 31.65 -40.18
CA GLY A 27 5.24 32.30 -39.90
C GLY A 27 5.31 33.04 -38.56
N VAL A 28 4.47 32.67 -37.59
CA VAL A 28 4.55 33.17 -36.20
C VAL A 28 5.56 32.32 -35.44
N THR A 29 6.52 32.97 -34.78
CA THR A 29 7.51 32.28 -33.94
C THR A 29 6.88 31.89 -32.60
N ILE A 30 6.97 30.62 -32.21
CA ILE A 30 6.58 30.17 -30.87
C ILE A 30 7.87 30.12 -30.05
N GLU A 31 8.02 31.02 -29.08
CA GLU A 31 9.23 31.08 -28.22
C GLU A 31 9.28 29.93 -27.22
N GLY A 32 8.11 29.36 -26.89
CA GLY A 32 7.97 28.13 -26.12
C GLY A 32 6.51 27.75 -25.83
N VAL A 33 6.30 26.54 -25.32
CA VAL A 33 5.02 26.01 -24.85
C VAL A 33 5.11 25.57 -23.40
N LEU A 34 4.09 25.90 -22.62
CA LEU A 34 3.98 25.58 -21.20
C LEU A 34 2.93 24.49 -21.01
N SER A 35 3.38 23.23 -20.99
CA SER A 35 2.52 22.06 -20.88
C SER A 35 3.24 20.85 -20.28
N ARG A 36 2.45 19.90 -19.76
CA ARG A 36 2.88 18.54 -19.40
C ARG A 36 2.07 17.47 -20.16
N ASP A 37 1.26 17.87 -21.14
CA ASP A 37 0.46 16.96 -21.99
C ASP A 37 1.39 16.24 -22.97
N PRO A 38 1.51 14.89 -22.95
CA PRO A 38 2.44 14.16 -23.81
C PRO A 38 2.21 14.39 -25.32
N ALA A 39 0.98 14.66 -25.75
CA ALA A 39 0.68 14.97 -27.14
C ALA A 39 1.08 16.41 -27.53
N VAL A 40 1.17 17.33 -26.56
CA VAL A 40 1.73 18.67 -26.75
C VAL A 40 3.26 18.66 -26.71
N VAL A 41 3.86 17.87 -25.80
CA VAL A 41 5.32 17.67 -25.74
C VAL A 41 5.83 17.07 -27.06
N ALA A 42 5.28 15.93 -27.48
CA ALA A 42 5.67 15.30 -28.74
C ALA A 42 5.38 16.16 -29.98
N TRP A 43 4.37 17.04 -29.93
CA TRP A 43 4.14 18.03 -30.98
C TRP A 43 5.19 19.14 -30.97
N ALA A 44 5.60 19.62 -29.79
CA ALA A 44 6.61 20.67 -29.65
C ALA A 44 8.00 20.19 -30.09
N ASP A 45 8.40 18.99 -29.64
CA ASP A 45 9.62 18.30 -30.07
C ASP A 45 9.67 18.15 -31.60
N ALA A 46 8.54 17.78 -32.23
CA ALA A 46 8.43 17.62 -33.67
C ALA A 46 8.46 18.95 -34.47
N HIS A 47 8.48 20.10 -33.81
CA HIS A 47 8.53 21.43 -34.44
C HIS A 47 9.66 22.32 -33.87
N ASP A 48 10.63 21.74 -33.15
CA ASP A 48 11.73 22.46 -32.47
C ASP A 48 11.27 23.58 -31.50
N VAL A 49 10.07 23.44 -30.90
CA VAL A 49 9.50 24.44 -29.96
C VAL A 49 9.92 24.10 -28.53
N PRO A 50 10.55 25.03 -27.77
CA PRO A 50 10.93 24.77 -26.38
C PRO A 50 9.74 24.43 -25.49
N VAL A 51 9.79 23.28 -24.82
CA VAL A 51 8.87 22.94 -23.73
C VAL A 51 9.41 23.52 -22.42
N HIS A 52 8.56 24.25 -21.70
CA HIS A 52 8.84 24.76 -20.37
C HIS A 52 7.83 24.18 -19.36
N ASP A 53 8.25 24.01 -18.12
CA ASP A 53 7.36 23.53 -17.07
C ASP A 53 6.25 24.57 -16.76
N PRO A 54 4.95 24.22 -16.88
CA PRO A 54 3.85 25.11 -16.53
C PRO A 54 3.67 25.31 -15.01
N ALA A 55 4.43 24.63 -14.14
CA ALA A 55 4.33 24.78 -12.68
C ALA A 55 5.25 25.86 -12.10
N GLY A 56 6.45 26.05 -12.66
CA GLY A 56 7.46 27.04 -12.22
C GLY A 56 7.08 28.52 -12.36
N ASP A 57 8.05 29.43 -12.12
CA ASP A 57 7.82 30.88 -12.17
C ASP A 57 7.63 31.40 -13.60
N LEU A 58 6.35 31.45 -13.98
CA LEU A 58 5.87 31.99 -15.24
C LEU A 58 6.27 33.47 -15.45
N THR A 59 6.43 34.24 -14.37
CA THR A 59 6.73 35.67 -14.46
C THR A 59 8.19 35.88 -14.83
N ALA A 60 9.12 35.15 -14.18
CA ALA A 60 10.53 35.18 -14.53
C ALA A 60 10.76 34.67 -15.96
N LEU A 61 10.27 33.47 -16.29
CA LEU A 61 10.43 32.83 -17.59
C LEU A 61 9.93 33.70 -18.75
N LEU A 62 8.69 34.18 -18.66
CA LEU A 62 8.07 34.97 -19.74
C LEU A 62 8.64 36.40 -19.82
N SER A 63 9.37 36.87 -18.80
CA SER A 63 10.09 38.15 -18.83
C SER A 63 11.46 38.07 -19.49
N GLU A 64 12.04 36.89 -19.71
CA GLU A 64 13.37 36.74 -20.33
C GLU A 64 13.44 37.32 -21.74
N ARG A 65 12.33 37.25 -22.50
CA ARG A 65 12.24 37.70 -23.89
C ARG A 65 10.94 38.46 -24.14
N PRO A 66 10.99 39.67 -24.75
CA PRO A 66 9.79 40.45 -24.99
C PRO A 66 8.99 39.88 -26.18
N PHE A 67 7.88 39.19 -25.89
CA PHE A 67 7.00 38.54 -26.87
C PHE A 67 5.71 39.32 -27.15
N ASP A 68 4.92 38.96 -28.18
CA ASP A 68 3.75 39.75 -28.60
C ASP A 68 2.41 39.22 -28.07
N PHE A 69 2.22 37.89 -28.05
CA PHE A 69 0.96 37.24 -27.65
C PHE A 69 1.16 36.08 -26.67
N LEU A 70 0.26 35.94 -25.70
CA LEU A 70 0.11 34.73 -24.88
C LEU A 70 -1.18 34.03 -25.26
N PHE A 71 -1.15 32.73 -25.59
CA PHE A 71 -2.36 31.96 -25.86
C PHE A 71 -2.60 30.89 -24.80
N SER A 72 -3.72 31.02 -24.10
CA SER A 72 -4.25 30.04 -23.15
C SER A 72 -5.25 29.12 -23.85
N MET A 73 -5.02 27.80 -23.82
CA MET A 73 -5.85 26.81 -24.49
C MET A 73 -6.08 25.60 -23.58
N VAL A 74 -7.25 25.53 -22.94
CA VAL A 74 -7.56 24.51 -21.91
C VAL A 74 -6.56 24.54 -20.73
N ASN A 75 -6.20 25.75 -20.30
CA ASN A 75 -5.32 25.98 -19.16
C ASN A 75 -6.07 25.76 -17.83
N PHE A 76 -5.43 25.07 -16.88
CA PHE A 76 -5.97 24.75 -15.55
C PHE A 76 -5.52 25.71 -14.44
N ARG A 77 -4.60 26.64 -14.72
CA ARG A 77 -4.12 27.69 -13.80
C ARG A 77 -4.75 29.05 -14.12
N ILE A 78 -5.20 29.77 -13.10
CA ILE A 78 -5.47 31.21 -13.21
C ILE A 78 -4.11 31.92 -13.29
N LEU A 79 -3.90 32.73 -14.32
CA LEU A 79 -2.65 33.47 -14.50
C LEU A 79 -2.71 34.81 -13.72
N PRO A 80 -1.64 35.21 -13.00
CA PRO A 80 -1.61 36.48 -12.29
C PRO A 80 -1.52 37.66 -13.27
N GLY A 81 -1.99 38.85 -12.87
CA GLY A 81 -1.92 40.07 -13.70
C GLY A 81 -0.50 40.36 -14.23
N ALA A 82 0.52 40.14 -13.39
CA ALA A 82 1.92 40.29 -13.75
C ALA A 82 2.40 39.40 -14.91
N VAL A 83 1.69 38.32 -15.27
CA VAL A 83 1.92 37.49 -16.46
C VAL A 83 1.06 37.95 -17.65
N LEU A 84 -0.16 38.43 -17.38
CA LEU A 84 -1.08 38.94 -18.40
C LEU A 84 -0.61 40.28 -19.00
N ASP A 85 0.19 41.07 -18.28
CA ASP A 85 0.77 42.34 -18.70
C ASP A 85 2.07 42.21 -19.54
N LEU A 86 2.66 41.00 -19.62
CA LEU A 86 3.90 40.74 -20.40
C LEU A 86 3.74 40.76 -21.93
N PRO A 87 2.70 40.16 -22.57
CA PRO A 87 2.54 40.22 -24.02
C PRO A 87 2.29 41.65 -24.50
N LYS A 88 3.10 42.11 -25.46
CA LYS A 88 2.98 43.48 -26.02
C LYS A 88 1.63 43.81 -26.68
N ILE A 89 0.81 42.81 -27.01
CA ILE A 89 -0.43 42.98 -27.77
C ILE A 89 -1.64 42.39 -27.03
N ALA A 90 -1.59 41.11 -26.64
CA ALA A 90 -2.66 40.49 -25.86
C ALA A 90 -2.28 39.14 -25.23
N ALA A 91 -2.85 38.86 -24.06
CA ALA A 91 -3.15 37.51 -23.62
C ALA A 91 -4.57 37.11 -24.11
N ILE A 92 -4.71 35.94 -24.73
CA ILE A 92 -5.93 35.46 -25.40
C ILE A 92 -6.23 34.04 -24.91
N ASN A 93 -7.48 33.75 -24.57
CA ASN A 93 -7.93 32.44 -24.09
C ASN A 93 -9.00 31.82 -25.00
N PHE A 94 -8.96 30.49 -25.14
CA PHE A 94 -10.04 29.67 -25.70
C PHE A 94 -11.05 29.30 -24.61
N HIS A 95 -12.34 29.46 -24.90
CA HIS A 95 -13.44 29.12 -24.01
C HIS A 95 -14.52 28.29 -24.71
N ASP A 96 -15.00 27.22 -24.05
CA ASP A 96 -15.88 26.20 -24.62
C ASP A 96 -17.38 26.54 -24.56
N GLY A 97 -17.73 27.82 -24.39
CA GLY A 97 -19.10 28.32 -24.38
C GLY A 97 -19.26 29.79 -24.76
N PRO A 98 -20.51 30.29 -24.92
CA PRO A 98 -20.79 31.69 -25.21
C PRO A 98 -20.57 32.58 -23.98
N LEU A 99 -19.65 33.54 -24.09
CA LEU A 99 -19.36 34.50 -23.02
C LEU A 99 -20.26 35.74 -23.06
N PRO A 100 -20.45 36.44 -21.92
CA PRO A 100 -20.05 36.06 -20.57
C PRO A 100 -21.07 35.10 -19.89
N ARG A 101 -22.03 34.52 -20.63
CA ARG A 101 -23.16 33.79 -20.03
C ARG A 101 -22.73 32.56 -19.24
N TYR A 102 -21.74 31.82 -19.70
CA TYR A 102 -21.21 30.66 -18.99
C TYR A 102 -19.70 30.81 -18.80
N SER A 103 -19.26 31.62 -17.84
CA SER A 103 -17.85 31.72 -17.42
C SER A 103 -17.52 30.64 -16.38
N GLY A 104 -16.28 30.17 -16.31
CA GLY A 104 -15.78 29.20 -15.35
C GLY A 104 -15.86 27.74 -15.83
N SER A 105 -16.16 26.82 -14.92
CA SER A 105 -16.01 25.37 -15.12
C SER A 105 -17.30 24.64 -15.50
N HIS A 106 -17.16 23.55 -16.27
CA HIS A 106 -18.24 22.63 -16.68
C HIS A 106 -19.35 23.27 -17.55
N VAL A 107 -18.97 24.23 -18.38
CA VAL A 107 -19.86 25.11 -19.16
C VAL A 107 -20.90 24.38 -20.04
N PRO A 108 -20.56 23.34 -20.82
CA PRO A 108 -21.54 22.63 -21.65
C PRO A 108 -22.62 21.87 -20.85
N ALA A 109 -22.29 21.41 -19.64
CA ALA A 109 -23.24 20.73 -18.76
C ALA A 109 -24.32 21.70 -18.24
N TRP A 110 -23.93 22.92 -17.85
CA TRP A 110 -24.86 23.98 -17.45
C TRP A 110 -25.81 24.37 -18.59
N ALA A 111 -25.30 24.45 -19.82
CA ALA A 111 -26.13 24.76 -20.99
C ALA A 111 -27.22 23.71 -21.23
N LEU A 112 -26.92 22.41 -21.06
CA LEU A 112 -27.91 21.34 -21.19
C LEU A 112 -28.93 21.32 -20.05
N TYR A 113 -28.49 21.57 -18.81
CA TYR A 113 -29.38 21.66 -17.64
C TYR A 113 -30.37 22.83 -17.74
N GLU A 114 -29.90 24.00 -18.20
CA GLU A 114 -30.75 25.16 -18.51
C GLU A 114 -31.62 24.97 -19.77
N GLY A 115 -31.42 23.90 -20.54
CA GLY A 115 -32.20 23.62 -21.76
C GLY A 115 -31.86 24.57 -22.92
N ALA A 116 -30.61 25.01 -23.03
CA ALA A 116 -30.18 25.96 -24.05
C ALA A 116 -30.33 25.35 -25.48
N PRO A 117 -30.99 26.05 -26.43
CA PRO A 117 -31.20 25.53 -27.79
C PRO A 117 -29.98 25.68 -28.72
N ARG A 118 -28.94 26.38 -28.27
CA ARG A 118 -27.69 26.60 -29.01
C ARG A 118 -26.52 26.87 -28.06
N HIS A 119 -25.33 26.50 -28.48
CA HIS A 119 -24.06 26.71 -27.78
C HIS A 119 -23.06 27.42 -28.71
N ALA A 120 -21.85 27.72 -28.26
CA ALA A 120 -20.85 28.42 -29.06
C ALA A 120 -19.42 28.10 -28.60
N ALA A 121 -18.45 28.24 -29.50
CA ALA A 121 -17.03 28.27 -29.17
C ALA A 121 -16.51 29.71 -29.25
N THR A 122 -15.62 30.10 -28.33
CA THR A 122 -15.24 31.51 -28.11
C THR A 122 -13.73 31.69 -27.94
N TRP A 123 -13.19 32.74 -28.57
CA TRP A 123 -11.85 33.27 -28.28
C TRP A 123 -11.97 34.69 -27.71
N HIS A 124 -11.35 34.96 -26.57
CA HIS A 124 -11.48 36.24 -25.86
C HIS A 124 -10.17 36.72 -25.26
N LEU A 125 -10.08 38.01 -24.95
CA LEU A 125 -8.97 38.59 -24.20
C LEU A 125 -8.98 38.08 -22.75
N MET A 126 -7.81 37.83 -22.18
CA MET A 126 -7.64 37.52 -20.76
C MET A 126 -7.59 38.81 -19.93
N THR A 127 -8.08 38.74 -18.71
CA THR A 127 -7.92 39.75 -17.65
C THR A 127 -7.78 39.02 -16.31
N GLU A 128 -7.47 39.73 -15.21
CA GLU A 128 -7.44 39.14 -13.87
C GLU A 128 -8.77 38.48 -13.44
N ALA A 129 -9.88 38.88 -14.06
CA ALA A 129 -11.19 38.30 -13.83
C ALA A 129 -11.49 37.18 -14.85
N VAL A 130 -11.56 35.94 -14.36
CA VAL A 130 -11.79 34.72 -15.14
C VAL A 130 -12.98 34.89 -16.12
N ASP A 131 -12.68 34.70 -17.41
CA ASP A 131 -13.57 34.83 -18.58
C ASP A 131 -14.44 36.10 -18.59
N ALA A 132 -13.85 37.23 -18.22
CA ALA A 132 -14.50 38.55 -18.21
C ALA A 132 -13.92 39.57 -19.22
N GLY A 133 -12.88 39.21 -19.98
CA GLY A 133 -12.31 40.06 -21.03
C GLY A 133 -13.13 40.07 -22.33
N GLY A 134 -12.83 41.02 -23.21
CA GLY A 134 -13.57 41.23 -24.47
C GLY A 134 -13.48 40.03 -25.41
N VAL A 135 -14.63 39.58 -25.92
CA VAL A 135 -14.72 38.49 -26.90
C VAL A 135 -14.21 38.97 -28.26
N LEU A 136 -13.21 38.29 -28.81
CA LEU A 136 -12.62 38.60 -30.11
C LEU A 136 -13.35 37.87 -31.25
N LEU A 137 -13.69 36.59 -31.04
CA LEU A 137 -14.38 35.73 -31.99
C LEU A 137 -15.32 34.79 -31.26
N GLU A 138 -16.51 34.54 -31.82
CA GLU A 138 -17.48 33.57 -31.32
C GLU A 138 -18.23 32.92 -32.49
N ARG A 139 -18.45 31.61 -32.44
CA ARG A 139 -19.19 30.86 -33.48
C ARG A 139 -20.25 29.96 -32.82
N TRP A 140 -21.52 30.20 -33.14
CA TRP A 140 -22.67 29.48 -32.56
C TRP A 140 -23.07 28.24 -33.36
N PHE A 141 -23.51 27.19 -32.66
CA PHE A 141 -24.02 25.94 -33.21
C PHE A 141 -25.26 25.45 -32.43
N PRO A 142 -26.18 24.67 -33.05
CA PRO A 142 -27.43 24.25 -32.41
C PRO A 142 -27.21 23.07 -31.44
N VAL A 143 -27.90 23.09 -30.30
CA VAL A 143 -27.95 21.95 -29.38
C VAL A 143 -29.01 20.96 -29.89
N ARG A 144 -28.61 19.71 -30.12
CA ARG A 144 -29.46 18.65 -30.70
C ARG A 144 -30.15 17.84 -29.61
N ASP A 145 -31.23 17.14 -29.93
CA ASP A 145 -31.98 16.29 -28.97
C ASP A 145 -31.24 15.02 -28.50
N HIS A 146 -30.05 14.77 -29.03
CA HIS A 146 -29.13 13.73 -28.55
C HIS A 146 -27.82 14.32 -27.99
N ALA A 147 -27.77 15.64 -27.74
CA ALA A 147 -26.58 16.29 -27.19
C ALA A 147 -26.40 15.94 -25.71
N THR A 148 -25.23 15.41 -25.39
CA THR A 148 -24.68 15.16 -24.05
C THR A 148 -23.60 16.19 -23.73
N ALA A 149 -23.25 16.36 -22.45
CA ALA A 149 -22.21 17.31 -22.04
C ALA A 149 -20.88 17.09 -22.78
N LEU A 150 -20.46 15.82 -22.89
CA LEU A 150 -19.28 15.40 -23.65
C LEU A 150 -19.35 15.77 -25.14
N SER A 151 -20.50 15.55 -25.78
CA SER A 151 -20.68 15.85 -27.21
C SER A 151 -20.54 17.35 -27.52
N LEU A 152 -21.04 18.22 -26.63
CA LEU A 152 -20.92 19.67 -26.77
C LEU A 152 -19.50 20.17 -26.53
N THR A 153 -18.73 19.56 -25.61
CA THR A 153 -17.29 19.87 -25.44
C THR A 153 -16.51 19.56 -26.73
N TYR A 154 -16.75 18.42 -27.39
CA TYR A 154 -16.09 18.11 -28.65
C TYR A 154 -16.52 19.04 -29.80
N GLU A 155 -17.82 19.33 -29.93
CA GLU A 155 -18.31 20.26 -30.96
C GLU A 155 -17.79 21.69 -30.74
N ALA A 156 -17.68 22.14 -29.48
CA ALA A 156 -17.03 23.41 -29.13
C ALA A 156 -15.52 23.40 -29.45
N ALA A 157 -14.81 22.30 -29.21
CA ALA A 157 -13.39 22.19 -29.51
C ALA A 157 -13.09 22.26 -31.02
N GLU A 158 -13.80 21.49 -31.85
CA GLU A 158 -13.65 21.56 -33.31
C GLU A 158 -14.06 22.94 -33.86
N THR A 159 -15.20 23.48 -33.41
CA THR A 159 -15.67 24.83 -33.77
C THR A 159 -14.64 25.89 -33.36
N GLY A 160 -13.98 25.73 -32.21
CA GLY A 160 -12.92 26.61 -31.70
C GLY A 160 -11.66 26.55 -32.54
N ILE A 161 -11.22 25.35 -32.93
CA ILE A 161 -10.09 25.13 -33.84
C ILE A 161 -10.38 25.75 -35.21
N GLU A 162 -11.57 25.55 -35.79
CA GLU A 162 -11.96 26.22 -37.03
C GLU A 162 -11.93 27.75 -36.90
N LEU A 163 -12.55 28.28 -35.84
CA LEU A 163 -12.64 29.72 -35.58
C LEU A 163 -11.28 30.38 -35.35
N PHE A 164 -10.29 29.65 -34.84
CA PHE A 164 -8.92 30.14 -34.70
C PHE A 164 -8.26 30.49 -36.06
N ALA A 165 -8.70 29.88 -37.17
CA ALA A 165 -8.22 30.25 -38.51
C ALA A 165 -8.52 31.72 -38.85
N ASP A 166 -9.61 32.28 -38.33
CA ASP A 166 -9.98 33.69 -38.53
C ASP A 166 -9.09 34.64 -37.70
N LEU A 167 -8.49 34.14 -36.61
CA LEU A 167 -7.58 34.90 -35.73
C LEU A 167 -6.15 34.95 -36.26
N VAL A 168 -5.62 33.83 -36.79
CA VAL A 168 -4.22 33.69 -37.25
C VAL A 168 -3.74 34.85 -38.16
N PRO A 169 -4.52 35.34 -39.15
CA PRO A 169 -4.11 36.48 -39.97
C PRO A 169 -3.93 37.80 -39.19
N HIS A 170 -4.62 37.98 -38.06
CA HIS A 170 -4.42 39.14 -37.17
C HIS A 170 -3.14 38.97 -36.35
N VAL A 171 -2.89 37.76 -35.82
CA VAL A 171 -1.66 37.44 -35.08
C VAL A 171 -0.41 37.67 -35.93
N ALA A 172 -0.38 37.12 -37.16
CA ALA A 172 0.73 37.31 -38.10
C ALA A 172 0.95 38.78 -38.50
N ARG A 173 -0.11 39.61 -38.48
CA ARG A 173 -0.03 41.07 -38.71
C ARG A 173 0.25 41.89 -37.45
N ARG A 174 0.37 41.26 -36.27
CA ARG A 174 0.56 41.91 -34.97
C ARG A 174 -0.60 42.87 -34.65
N THR A 175 -1.83 42.39 -34.87
CA THR A 175 -3.10 43.08 -34.60
C THR A 175 -4.13 42.17 -33.91
N LEU A 176 -5.28 42.72 -33.57
CA LEU A 176 -6.45 42.00 -33.05
C LEU A 176 -7.67 42.21 -33.98
N PRO A 177 -8.72 41.35 -33.89
CA PRO A 177 -10.07 41.68 -34.34
C PRO A 177 -10.71 42.78 -33.47
N GLU A 178 -11.79 43.40 -33.96
CA GLU A 178 -12.67 44.22 -33.10
C GLU A 178 -13.47 43.31 -32.15
N THR A 179 -13.66 43.74 -30.90
CA THR A 179 -14.40 42.95 -29.90
C THR A 179 -15.90 42.91 -30.19
N LEU A 180 -16.49 41.72 -30.12
CA LEU A 180 -17.92 41.49 -30.29
C LEU A 180 -18.74 42.06 -29.12
N ASP A 181 -19.87 42.70 -29.42
CA ASP A 181 -20.79 43.21 -28.41
C ASP A 181 -21.55 42.07 -27.70
N THR A 182 -21.24 41.88 -26.42
CA THR A 182 -21.91 40.92 -25.54
C THR A 182 -22.77 41.60 -24.47
N SER A 183 -23.00 42.92 -24.53
CA SER A 183 -23.68 43.71 -23.49
C SER A 183 -25.12 43.25 -23.20
N GLY A 184 -25.82 42.71 -24.20
CA GLY A 184 -27.16 42.12 -24.06
C GLY A 184 -27.21 40.75 -23.39
N ARG A 185 -26.14 40.31 -22.70
CA ARG A 185 -26.03 38.98 -22.08
C ARG A 185 -25.73 39.10 -20.58
N GLU A 186 -26.52 38.43 -19.76
CA GLU A 186 -26.22 38.24 -18.33
C GLU A 186 -24.92 37.43 -18.17
N ARG A 187 -24.01 37.85 -17.27
CA ARG A 187 -22.83 37.06 -16.89
C ARG A 187 -23.18 36.08 -15.77
N ARG A 188 -22.83 34.80 -15.93
CA ARG A 188 -22.89 33.81 -14.85
C ARG A 188 -21.52 33.12 -14.74
N PHE A 189 -21.04 32.94 -13.51
CA PHE A 189 -19.72 32.37 -13.23
C PHE A 189 -19.83 31.13 -12.34
N TYR A 190 -19.38 29.99 -12.87
CA TYR A 190 -19.51 28.69 -12.23
C TYR A 190 -18.13 28.22 -11.74
N ARG A 191 -17.94 28.17 -10.42
CA ARG A 191 -16.71 27.64 -9.81
C ARG A 191 -16.62 26.11 -10.02
N ARG A 192 -15.41 25.54 -10.04
CA ARG A 192 -15.21 24.07 -10.07
C ARG A 192 -15.99 23.34 -8.96
N SER A 193 -16.07 23.92 -7.76
CA SER A 193 -16.87 23.41 -6.62
C SER A 193 -18.38 23.65 -6.72
N ALA A 194 -18.84 24.49 -7.66
CA ALA A 194 -20.26 24.79 -7.86
C ALA A 194 -20.98 23.78 -8.76
N ARG A 195 -20.30 22.68 -9.18
CA ARG A 195 -20.83 21.61 -10.03
C ARG A 195 -22.26 21.18 -9.61
N MET A 196 -23.11 20.92 -10.60
CA MET A 196 -24.55 20.64 -10.43
C MET A 196 -24.84 19.75 -9.22
N ALA A 197 -25.72 20.23 -8.36
CA ALA A 197 -25.92 19.64 -7.04
C ALA A 197 -26.65 18.29 -7.11
N GLY A 198 -25.95 17.22 -6.76
CA GLY A 198 -26.58 15.98 -6.31
C GLY A 198 -26.82 14.89 -7.35
N GLY A 199 -26.00 14.80 -8.40
CA GLY A 199 -25.93 13.62 -9.30
C GLY A 199 -27.18 13.24 -10.09
N GLY A 200 -28.27 14.01 -9.96
CA GLY A 200 -29.57 13.75 -10.58
C GLY A 200 -30.43 12.80 -9.76
N VAL A 201 -31.53 13.32 -9.21
CA VAL A 201 -32.58 12.52 -8.57
C VAL A 201 -33.87 12.69 -9.37
N ILE A 202 -34.44 11.57 -9.82
CA ILE A 202 -35.76 11.49 -10.44
C ILE A 202 -36.69 10.85 -9.40
N HIS A 203 -37.79 11.51 -9.06
CA HIS A 203 -38.75 11.03 -8.06
C HIS A 203 -40.19 11.30 -8.52
N ALA A 204 -41.18 10.85 -7.74
CA ALA A 204 -42.58 11.22 -8.00
C ALA A 204 -42.74 12.75 -7.97
N GLY A 205 -43.18 13.34 -9.08
CA GLY A 205 -43.29 14.80 -9.27
C GLY A 205 -42.25 15.42 -10.20
N THR A 206 -41.10 14.77 -10.48
CA THR A 206 -40.14 15.27 -11.48
C THR A 206 -40.79 15.31 -12.87
N THR A 207 -40.62 16.41 -13.62
CA THR A 207 -41.19 16.53 -14.98
C THR A 207 -40.39 15.70 -15.99
N ALA A 208 -41.05 15.16 -17.02
CA ALA A 208 -40.39 14.37 -18.05
C ALA A 208 -39.34 15.19 -18.81
N ALA A 209 -39.62 16.47 -19.07
CA ALA A 209 -38.66 17.38 -19.69
C ALA A 209 -37.41 17.64 -18.82
N GLU A 210 -37.54 17.63 -17.50
CA GLU A 210 -36.46 17.84 -16.54
C GLU A 210 -35.61 16.58 -16.32
N ALA A 211 -36.25 15.41 -16.20
CA ALA A 211 -35.55 14.13 -16.17
C ALA A 211 -34.64 13.94 -17.41
N VAL A 212 -35.11 14.34 -18.60
CA VAL A 212 -34.31 14.32 -19.84
C VAL A 212 -33.14 15.32 -19.79
N ARG A 213 -33.31 16.53 -19.24
CA ARG A 213 -32.19 17.49 -19.08
C ARG A 213 -31.16 17.01 -18.07
N LEU A 214 -31.58 16.43 -16.94
CA LEU A 214 -30.70 15.83 -15.94
C LEU A 214 -29.81 14.73 -16.54
N VAL A 215 -30.40 13.80 -17.31
CA VAL A 215 -29.65 12.76 -18.02
C VAL A 215 -28.65 13.36 -19.02
N ARG A 216 -29.09 14.24 -19.94
CA ARG A 216 -28.21 14.85 -20.95
C ARG A 216 -27.05 15.66 -20.34
N ALA A 217 -27.27 16.35 -19.22
CA ALA A 217 -26.29 17.23 -18.60
C ALA A 217 -25.24 16.50 -17.76
N LEU A 218 -25.53 15.29 -17.27
CA LEU A 218 -24.62 14.50 -16.44
C LEU A 218 -23.90 13.38 -17.20
N ASP A 219 -24.39 13.01 -18.38
CA ASP A 219 -23.80 11.99 -19.25
C ASP A 219 -22.41 12.40 -19.79
N HIS A 220 -21.38 11.82 -19.17
CA HIS A 220 -19.99 11.84 -19.60
C HIS A 220 -19.57 10.42 -20.01
N GLY A 221 -19.83 10.06 -21.27
CA GLY A 221 -19.45 8.76 -21.82
C GLY A 221 -17.98 8.41 -21.55
N SER A 222 -17.75 7.14 -21.21
CA SER A 222 -16.44 6.52 -20.91
C SER A 222 -15.67 7.03 -19.69
N PHE A 223 -16.10 8.10 -19.01
CA PHE A 223 -15.48 8.57 -17.76
C PHE A 223 -16.36 8.26 -16.54
N PRO A 224 -15.90 7.42 -15.60
CA PRO A 224 -16.66 7.08 -14.39
C PRO A 224 -16.79 8.27 -13.41
N ASN A 225 -17.88 9.03 -13.57
CA ASN A 225 -18.26 10.12 -12.68
C ASN A 225 -18.92 9.58 -11.38
N PRO A 226 -18.26 9.64 -10.20
CA PRO A 226 -18.80 9.07 -8.95
C PRO A 226 -20.07 9.75 -8.45
N LEU A 227 -20.34 10.98 -8.90
CA LEU A 227 -21.47 11.80 -8.45
C LEU A 227 -22.37 12.23 -9.64
N GLY A 228 -22.65 11.35 -10.60
CA GLY A 228 -23.53 11.72 -11.71
C GLY A 228 -23.95 10.63 -12.70
N VAL A 229 -24.72 9.65 -12.22
CA VAL A 229 -25.72 8.95 -13.03
C VAL A 229 -27.07 9.18 -12.36
N PRO A 230 -28.12 9.68 -13.05
CA PRO A 230 -29.40 9.93 -12.39
C PRO A 230 -30.04 8.68 -11.77
N ALA A 231 -30.44 8.81 -10.51
CA ALA A 231 -31.14 7.76 -9.78
C ALA A 231 -32.66 7.97 -9.85
N LEU A 232 -33.41 6.93 -10.18
CA LEU A 232 -34.86 6.88 -9.93
C LEU A 232 -35.08 6.42 -8.49
N VAL A 233 -35.64 7.29 -7.66
CA VAL A 233 -35.81 7.10 -6.21
C VAL A 233 -37.29 6.94 -5.85
N THR A 234 -37.55 6.00 -4.94
CA THR A 234 -38.85 5.74 -4.30
C THR A 234 -38.64 5.52 -2.80
N GLU A 235 -39.70 5.46 -1.99
CA GLU A 235 -39.58 5.07 -0.58
C GLU A 235 -39.13 3.61 -0.34
N LEU A 236 -39.15 2.77 -1.37
CA LEU A 236 -38.78 1.36 -1.25
C LEU A 236 -37.35 1.08 -1.74
N GLY A 237 -36.70 2.05 -2.40
CA GLY A 237 -35.31 1.96 -2.86
C GLY A 237 -35.03 2.87 -4.06
N ALA A 238 -33.88 2.66 -4.71
CA ALA A 238 -33.54 3.30 -5.98
C ALA A 238 -32.78 2.38 -6.93
N VAL A 239 -32.71 2.82 -8.18
CA VAL A 239 -31.90 2.27 -9.27
C VAL A 239 -31.37 3.40 -10.15
N TYR A 240 -30.20 3.20 -10.76
CA TYR A 240 -29.63 4.16 -11.71
C TYR A 240 -30.19 3.97 -13.11
N THR A 241 -30.39 5.08 -13.84
CA THR A 241 -30.82 5.08 -15.25
C THR A 241 -29.92 6.00 -16.08
N ARG A 242 -29.49 5.51 -17.26
CA ARG A 242 -28.70 6.34 -18.21
C ARG A 242 -29.50 6.85 -19.40
N GLN A 243 -30.71 6.33 -19.63
CA GLN A 243 -31.54 6.77 -20.75
C GLN A 243 -32.91 7.24 -20.28
N ALA A 244 -33.33 8.38 -20.83
CA ALA A 244 -34.66 8.94 -20.65
C ALA A 244 -35.22 9.38 -22.00
N ARG A 245 -36.41 8.89 -22.35
CA ARG A 245 -37.13 9.29 -23.57
C ARG A 245 -38.54 9.74 -23.23
N LEU A 246 -38.84 10.99 -23.57
CA LEU A 246 -40.16 11.58 -23.48
C LEU A 246 -41.06 11.07 -24.63
N ILE A 247 -42.29 10.67 -24.30
CA ILE A 247 -43.38 10.37 -25.22
C ILE A 247 -44.48 11.42 -24.97
N PRO A 248 -44.73 12.34 -25.93
CA PRO A 248 -45.74 13.40 -25.75
C PRO A 248 -47.15 12.84 -25.51
N ARG A 249 -47.92 13.54 -24.68
CA ARG A 249 -49.28 13.16 -24.26
C ARG A 249 -50.12 14.42 -24.10
N ASP A 250 -51.33 14.44 -24.64
CA ASP A 250 -52.18 15.65 -24.63
C ASP A 250 -52.87 15.92 -23.28
N ASP A 251 -53.20 14.86 -22.52
CA ASP A 251 -53.84 14.96 -21.20
C ASP A 251 -52.80 14.99 -20.06
N PRO A 252 -52.76 16.01 -19.19
CA PRO A 252 -51.91 16.02 -18.00
C PRO A 252 -52.42 15.06 -16.91
N ARG A 253 -51.52 14.56 -16.05
CA ARG A 253 -51.88 13.71 -14.90
C ARG A 253 -51.38 14.30 -13.59
N THR A 254 -52.12 14.09 -12.51
CA THR A 254 -51.79 14.60 -11.16
C THR A 254 -50.86 13.70 -10.36
N ALA A 255 -50.67 12.44 -10.76
CA ALA A 255 -49.84 11.47 -10.05
C ALA A 255 -48.95 10.70 -11.02
N THR A 256 -47.66 10.57 -10.69
CA THR A 256 -46.72 9.73 -11.44
C THR A 256 -47.16 8.27 -11.33
N THR A 257 -47.52 7.63 -12.45
CA THR A 257 -48.10 6.28 -12.47
C THR A 257 -47.31 5.35 -13.40
N VAL A 258 -47.04 4.12 -12.97
CA VAL A 258 -46.31 3.13 -13.78
C VAL A 258 -47.26 2.58 -14.83
N LEU A 259 -47.07 2.95 -16.09
CA LEU A 259 -47.91 2.47 -17.19
C LEU A 259 -47.55 1.04 -17.59
N SER A 260 -46.27 0.75 -17.70
CA SER A 260 -45.78 -0.57 -18.09
C SER A 260 -44.39 -0.84 -17.52
N VAL A 261 -44.16 -2.11 -17.20
CA VAL A 261 -42.86 -2.67 -16.84
C VAL A 261 -42.55 -3.72 -17.90
N THR A 262 -41.46 -3.56 -18.64
CA THR A 262 -40.97 -4.53 -19.62
C THR A 262 -39.63 -5.08 -19.17
N THR A 263 -39.12 -6.11 -19.85
CA THR A 263 -37.81 -6.71 -19.54
C THR A 263 -36.65 -5.72 -19.70
N THR A 264 -36.81 -4.60 -20.43
CA THR A 264 -35.73 -3.63 -20.69
C THR A 264 -36.01 -2.20 -20.21
N ALA A 265 -37.28 -1.84 -19.97
CA ALA A 265 -37.67 -0.45 -19.68
C ALA A 265 -38.85 -0.37 -18.70
N ILE A 266 -38.94 0.77 -17.99
CA ILE A 266 -40.13 1.14 -17.21
C ILE A 266 -40.70 2.40 -17.85
N THR A 267 -42.02 2.41 -18.11
CA THR A 267 -42.73 3.59 -18.60
C THR A 267 -43.53 4.21 -17.47
N LEU A 268 -43.22 5.46 -17.13
CA LEU A 268 -43.89 6.26 -16.12
C LEU A 268 -44.74 7.33 -16.81
N ALA A 269 -46.03 7.40 -16.52
CA ALA A 269 -46.83 8.57 -16.82
C ALA A 269 -46.46 9.68 -15.83
N ALA A 270 -45.54 10.56 -16.22
CA ALA A 270 -45.18 11.77 -15.49
C ALA A 270 -46.29 12.83 -15.64
N PRO A 271 -46.23 13.96 -14.90
CA PRO A 271 -47.30 14.96 -14.90
C PRO A 271 -47.56 15.56 -16.29
N ASP A 272 -46.48 15.88 -17.01
CA ASP A 272 -46.42 16.60 -18.28
C ASP A 272 -46.41 15.69 -19.53
N ALA A 273 -45.84 14.50 -19.45
CA ALA A 273 -45.74 13.55 -20.56
C ALA A 273 -45.61 12.10 -20.05
N ASP A 274 -45.54 11.12 -20.95
CA ASP A 274 -45.07 9.77 -20.60
C ASP A 274 -43.53 9.73 -20.73
N LEU A 275 -42.87 9.05 -19.80
CA LEU A 275 -41.41 8.98 -19.66
C LEU A 275 -40.96 7.52 -19.67
N VAL A 276 -40.18 7.13 -20.67
CA VAL A 276 -39.54 5.81 -20.75
C VAL A 276 -38.13 5.92 -20.18
N LEU A 277 -37.81 5.07 -19.22
CA LEU A 277 -36.49 4.96 -18.60
C LEU A 277 -35.87 3.58 -18.85
N SER A 278 -34.58 3.54 -19.19
CA SER A 278 -33.84 2.34 -19.64
C SER A 278 -32.32 2.47 -19.45
N ASP A 279 -31.58 1.36 -19.69
CA ASP A 279 -30.20 1.12 -19.18
C ASP A 279 -30.16 1.24 -17.65
N TRP A 280 -30.79 0.26 -16.99
CA TRP A 280 -30.90 0.19 -15.54
C TRP A 280 -29.67 -0.46 -14.92
N ARG A 281 -29.09 0.21 -13.93
CA ARG A 281 -28.11 -0.43 -13.03
C ARG A 281 -28.63 -0.45 -11.61
N ALA A 282 -28.39 -1.59 -10.97
CA ALA A 282 -28.49 -1.69 -9.55
C ALA A 282 -27.45 -0.80 -8.88
N VAL A 283 -27.87 -0.32 -7.73
CA VAL A 283 -27.09 0.02 -6.54
C VAL A 283 -25.68 -0.61 -6.45
N ASP A 284 -25.54 -1.92 -6.69
CA ASP A 284 -24.29 -2.68 -6.54
C ASP A 284 -23.39 -2.66 -7.78
N GLY A 285 -23.76 -1.89 -8.82
CA GLY A 285 -23.10 -1.84 -10.12
C GLY A 285 -23.61 -2.86 -11.14
N SER A 286 -24.38 -3.88 -10.73
CA SER A 286 -24.90 -4.91 -11.63
C SER A 286 -26.01 -4.39 -12.55
N THR A 287 -26.17 -5.01 -13.73
CA THR A 287 -27.20 -4.63 -14.70
C THR A 287 -28.55 -5.22 -14.30
N LEU A 288 -29.62 -4.42 -14.38
CA LEU A 288 -30.98 -4.88 -14.08
C LEU A 288 -31.86 -4.93 -15.34
N SER A 289 -32.71 -5.95 -15.42
CA SER A 289 -33.87 -5.93 -16.30
C SER A 289 -34.87 -4.87 -15.79
N GLY A 290 -35.70 -4.31 -16.67
CA GLY A 290 -36.76 -3.36 -16.26
C GLY A 290 -37.74 -3.98 -15.25
N GLN A 291 -37.93 -5.31 -15.30
CA GLN A 291 -38.71 -6.09 -14.34
C GLN A 291 -38.01 -6.19 -12.97
N ALA A 292 -36.71 -6.49 -12.93
CA ALA A 292 -35.94 -6.53 -11.69
C ALA A 292 -35.80 -5.13 -11.05
N ALA A 293 -35.63 -4.09 -11.86
CA ALA A 293 -35.65 -2.71 -11.40
C ALA A 293 -37.00 -2.32 -10.79
N ALA A 294 -38.12 -2.64 -11.45
CA ALA A 294 -39.46 -2.39 -10.91
C ALA A 294 -39.70 -3.18 -9.60
N GLN A 295 -39.29 -4.44 -9.53
CA GLN A 295 -39.39 -5.26 -8.32
C GLN A 295 -38.58 -4.66 -7.16
N ARG A 296 -37.35 -4.16 -7.42
CA ARG A 296 -36.49 -3.52 -6.40
C ARG A 296 -37.01 -2.16 -5.93
N LEU A 297 -37.72 -1.43 -6.79
CA LEU A 297 -38.46 -0.22 -6.43
C LEU A 297 -39.82 -0.51 -5.76
N GLY A 298 -40.23 -1.78 -5.67
CA GLY A 298 -41.55 -2.19 -5.15
C GLY A 298 -42.73 -1.69 -5.99
N ILE A 299 -42.57 -1.53 -7.31
CA ILE A 299 -43.58 -0.95 -8.20
C ILE A 299 -44.10 -1.95 -9.24
N ALA A 300 -45.38 -1.80 -9.61
CA ALA A 300 -46.06 -2.65 -10.58
C ALA A 300 -46.83 -1.82 -11.61
N ALA A 301 -47.03 -2.37 -12.81
CA ALA A 301 -47.84 -1.70 -13.84
C ALA A 301 -49.28 -1.47 -13.36
N GLY A 302 -49.78 -0.26 -13.56
CA GLY A 302 -51.07 0.22 -13.03
C GLY A 302 -50.99 0.89 -11.65
N ALA A 303 -49.87 0.81 -10.93
CA ALA A 303 -49.69 1.46 -9.63
C ALA A 303 -49.18 2.91 -9.73
N ALA A 304 -49.32 3.67 -8.65
CA ALA A 304 -48.62 4.93 -8.48
C ALA A 304 -47.13 4.68 -8.14
N LEU A 305 -46.24 5.57 -8.59
CA LEU A 305 -44.86 5.60 -8.14
C LEU A 305 -44.84 6.05 -6.66
N PRO A 306 -44.21 5.32 -5.73
CA PRO A 306 -44.17 5.71 -4.31
C PRO A 306 -43.48 7.07 -4.14
N ALA A 307 -44.19 8.01 -3.51
CA ALA A 307 -43.70 9.38 -3.32
C ALA A 307 -42.63 9.42 -2.21
N VAL A 308 -41.50 10.06 -2.51
CA VAL A 308 -40.35 10.22 -1.60
C VAL A 308 -40.62 11.37 -0.63
N SER A 309 -40.34 11.15 0.65
CA SER A 309 -40.45 12.13 1.72
C SER A 309 -39.40 13.24 1.63
N GLU A 310 -39.75 14.43 2.14
CA GLU A 310 -38.86 15.59 2.17
C GLU A 310 -37.61 15.34 3.03
N GLU A 311 -37.74 14.58 4.13
CA GLU A 311 -36.64 14.13 4.98
C GLU A 311 -35.64 13.27 4.19
N ARG A 312 -36.14 12.25 3.47
CA ARG A 312 -35.28 11.37 2.65
C ARG A 312 -34.63 12.11 1.47
N LEU A 313 -35.31 13.08 0.85
CA LEU A 313 -34.71 13.94 -0.18
C LEU A 313 -33.65 14.89 0.41
N ALA A 314 -33.86 15.41 1.62
CA ALA A 314 -32.89 16.23 2.34
C ALA A 314 -31.65 15.42 2.75
N ASP A 315 -31.81 14.19 3.25
CA ASP A 315 -30.71 13.29 3.60
C ASP A 315 -29.85 12.93 2.38
N ILE A 316 -30.48 12.62 1.24
CA ILE A 316 -29.77 12.39 -0.03
C ILE A 316 -28.97 13.65 -0.42
N ALA A 317 -29.59 14.83 -0.38
CA ALA A 317 -28.94 16.08 -0.74
C ALA A 317 -27.79 16.46 0.22
N GLU A 318 -27.94 16.19 1.51
CA GLU A 318 -26.93 16.45 2.54
C GLU A 318 -25.77 15.45 2.47
N ALA A 319 -26.03 14.16 2.23
CA ALA A 319 -25.00 13.17 1.96
C ALA A 319 -24.18 13.54 0.70
N GLN A 320 -24.86 13.89 -0.40
CA GLN A 320 -24.22 14.37 -1.63
C GLN A 320 -23.49 15.71 -1.47
N LYS A 321 -23.90 16.55 -0.51
CA LYS A 321 -23.20 17.79 -0.14
C LYS A 321 -21.94 17.50 0.67
N ARG A 322 -21.99 16.55 1.61
CA ARG A 322 -20.81 16.07 2.38
C ARG A 322 -19.78 15.35 1.50
N LEU A 323 -20.24 14.61 0.48
CA LEU A 323 -19.37 13.90 -0.47
C LEU A 323 -18.79 14.81 -1.59
N ARG A 324 -19.21 16.07 -1.72
CA ARG A 324 -18.74 16.95 -2.81
C ARG A 324 -17.33 17.54 -2.63
N PRO A 325 -16.88 17.95 -1.44
CA PRO A 325 -15.47 18.30 -1.22
C PRO A 325 -14.53 17.14 -1.53
N HIS A 326 -15.02 15.92 -1.33
CA HIS A 326 -14.32 14.66 -1.56
C HIS A 326 -14.29 14.21 -3.04
N GLU A 327 -15.18 14.74 -3.89
CA GLU A 327 -15.30 14.40 -5.32
C GLU A 327 -13.96 14.26 -6.08
N PRO A 328 -12.90 15.06 -5.85
CA PRO A 328 -11.61 14.89 -6.54
C PRO A 328 -10.91 13.54 -6.29
N TRP A 329 -10.89 13.04 -5.06
CA TRP A 329 -10.29 11.73 -4.68
C TRP A 329 -11.12 10.61 -5.26
N TRP A 330 -12.45 10.74 -5.25
CA TRP A 330 -13.39 9.76 -5.78
C TRP A 330 -13.30 9.69 -7.31
N ARG A 331 -12.98 10.82 -7.95
CA ARG A 331 -12.76 10.90 -9.40
C ARG A 331 -11.39 10.36 -9.79
N ALA A 332 -10.31 10.69 -9.07
CA ALA A 332 -8.97 10.21 -9.38
C ALA A 332 -8.93 8.66 -9.37
N ARG A 333 -9.46 8.05 -8.30
CA ARG A 333 -9.66 6.59 -8.15
C ARG A 333 -10.49 5.89 -9.22
N LEU A 334 -11.16 6.66 -10.07
CA LEU A 334 -12.07 6.19 -11.12
C LEU A 334 -11.54 6.57 -12.51
N ASP A 335 -10.86 7.71 -12.67
CA ASP A 335 -10.10 8.06 -13.87
C ASP A 335 -8.94 7.06 -14.12
N ASP A 336 -8.40 6.45 -13.05
CA ASP A 336 -7.47 5.30 -13.08
C ASP A 336 -8.13 3.98 -13.55
N VAL A 337 -9.47 3.88 -13.53
CA VAL A 337 -10.22 2.68 -13.96
C VAL A 337 -10.68 2.84 -15.42
N ARG A 338 -9.84 2.42 -16.36
CA ARG A 338 -10.15 2.44 -17.81
C ARG A 338 -10.75 1.12 -18.30
N PRO A 339 -11.97 1.15 -18.90
CA PRO A 339 -12.48 0.04 -19.71
C PRO A 339 -12.24 0.28 -21.22
N VAL A 340 -11.88 -0.78 -21.95
CA VAL A 340 -11.77 -0.84 -23.43
C VAL A 340 -12.32 -2.21 -23.91
N PRO A 341 -12.62 -2.43 -25.22
CA PRO A 341 -13.87 -3.12 -25.58
C PRO A 341 -13.70 -4.58 -26.01
N LEU A 342 -14.69 -5.41 -25.65
CA LEU A 342 -14.89 -6.76 -26.18
C LEU A 342 -15.33 -6.73 -27.66
N ALA A 343 -15.09 -7.84 -28.36
CA ALA A 343 -15.55 -8.03 -29.73
C ALA A 343 -16.99 -8.56 -29.76
N ALA A 344 -17.63 -8.51 -30.93
CA ALA A 344 -19.03 -8.94 -31.09
C ALA A 344 -19.25 -10.47 -30.99
N GLU A 345 -18.17 -11.24 -30.87
CA GLU A 345 -18.15 -12.70 -30.88
C GLU A 345 -18.22 -13.30 -29.46
N ASP A 346 -17.85 -12.51 -28.44
CA ASP A 346 -17.77 -12.93 -27.02
C ASP A 346 -19.15 -13.17 -26.36
N TYR A 347 -20.25 -12.85 -27.05
CA TYR A 347 -21.63 -12.98 -26.54
C TYR A 347 -22.37 -14.21 -27.10
N SER A 348 -21.94 -15.40 -26.67
CA SER A 348 -22.78 -16.60 -26.67
C SER A 348 -23.66 -16.61 -25.41
N ALA A 349 -24.97 -16.36 -25.58
CA ALA A 349 -25.90 -16.06 -24.48
C ALA A 349 -26.26 -17.24 -23.54
N ALA A 350 -25.54 -18.37 -23.62
CA ALA A 350 -25.85 -19.61 -22.88
C ALA A 350 -24.81 -20.01 -21.83
N THR A 351 -23.59 -19.45 -21.86
CA THR A 351 -22.49 -19.88 -20.96
C THR A 351 -22.16 -18.89 -19.85
N ALA A 352 -22.95 -17.82 -19.70
CA ALA A 352 -22.86 -16.86 -18.58
C ALA A 352 -23.47 -17.37 -17.27
N HIS A 353 -23.37 -18.68 -17.00
CA HIS A 353 -23.71 -19.28 -15.73
C HIS A 353 -22.54 -19.08 -14.76
N TYR A 354 -22.62 -18.03 -13.95
CA TYR A 354 -21.75 -17.86 -12.78
C TYR A 354 -21.88 -19.10 -11.88
N GLY A 355 -20.76 -19.74 -11.57
CA GLY A 355 -20.74 -20.92 -10.72
C GLY A 355 -21.19 -20.57 -9.31
N HIS A 356 -22.36 -21.07 -8.93
CA HIS A 356 -22.87 -21.01 -7.57
C HIS A 356 -22.43 -22.29 -6.85
N TYR A 357 -21.77 -22.14 -5.70
CA TYR A 357 -21.26 -23.24 -4.90
C TYR A 357 -21.88 -23.08 -3.51
N GLU A 358 -22.77 -24.00 -3.13
CA GLU A 358 -23.41 -23.98 -1.82
C GLU A 358 -22.58 -24.78 -0.83
N LEU A 359 -22.39 -24.23 0.37
CA LEU A 359 -21.66 -24.90 1.42
C LEU A 359 -22.62 -25.83 2.19
N ALA A 360 -22.68 -27.09 1.76
CA ALA A 360 -23.48 -28.17 2.37
C ALA A 360 -22.89 -28.65 3.72
N TYR A 361 -22.55 -27.71 4.58
CA TYR A 361 -21.85 -27.88 5.84
C TYR A 361 -22.23 -26.70 6.73
N VAL A 362 -22.85 -26.95 7.87
CA VAL A 362 -23.21 -25.90 8.84
C VAL A 362 -22.01 -25.70 9.76
N PRO A 363 -21.21 -24.63 9.58
CA PRO A 363 -19.99 -24.47 10.35
C PRO A 363 -20.35 -24.03 11.77
N ALA A 364 -19.72 -24.64 12.77
CA ALA A 364 -19.90 -24.23 14.17
C ALA A 364 -19.31 -22.83 14.44
N SER A 365 -18.42 -22.34 13.58
CA SER A 365 -17.77 -21.03 13.68
C SER A 365 -17.48 -20.37 12.32
N ARG A 366 -17.33 -19.03 12.34
CA ARG A 366 -16.93 -18.23 11.16
C ARG A 366 -15.52 -18.61 10.66
N ASP A 367 -14.64 -19.03 11.56
CA ASP A 367 -13.26 -19.32 11.25
C ASP A 367 -13.12 -20.60 10.41
N GLU A 368 -13.84 -21.63 10.86
CA GLU A 368 -14.11 -22.89 10.18
C GLU A 368 -14.71 -22.66 8.80
N SER A 369 -15.75 -21.81 8.69
CA SER A 369 -16.38 -21.45 7.40
C SER A 369 -15.37 -20.96 6.35
N VAL A 370 -14.36 -20.20 6.78
CA VAL A 370 -13.36 -19.62 5.86
C VAL A 370 -12.11 -20.48 5.70
N ALA A 371 -11.76 -21.33 6.68
CA ALA A 371 -10.79 -22.40 6.45
C ALA A 371 -11.26 -23.33 5.33
N VAL A 372 -12.54 -23.67 5.40
CA VAL A 372 -13.34 -24.40 4.42
C VAL A 372 -13.33 -23.65 3.06
N LEU A 373 -13.87 -22.42 2.99
CA LEU A 373 -13.91 -21.64 1.73
C LEU A 373 -12.52 -21.46 1.08
N ARG A 374 -11.46 -21.24 1.88
CA ARG A 374 -10.09 -21.07 1.40
C ARG A 374 -9.51 -22.33 0.79
N ALA A 375 -9.86 -23.50 1.32
CA ALA A 375 -9.38 -24.77 0.80
C ALA A 375 -10.12 -25.20 -0.47
N PHE A 376 -11.42 -24.91 -0.58
CA PHE A 376 -12.13 -25.03 -1.85
C PHE A 376 -11.50 -24.13 -2.94
N LEU A 377 -11.22 -22.87 -2.63
CA LEU A 377 -10.54 -21.96 -3.57
C LEU A 377 -9.08 -22.38 -3.86
N ALA A 378 -8.40 -23.07 -2.93
CA ALA A 378 -7.07 -23.65 -3.17
C ALA A 378 -7.16 -24.79 -4.21
N ALA A 379 -8.12 -25.70 -4.03
CA ALA A 379 -8.39 -26.76 -4.99
C ALA A 379 -8.83 -26.21 -6.36
N VAL A 380 -9.54 -25.07 -6.40
CA VAL A 380 -9.82 -24.34 -7.65
C VAL A 380 -8.52 -23.81 -8.26
N ALA A 381 -7.64 -23.16 -7.50
CA ALA A 381 -6.38 -22.61 -8.01
C ALA A 381 -5.43 -23.70 -8.57
N GLU A 382 -5.24 -24.77 -7.80
CA GLU A 382 -4.49 -25.97 -8.18
C GLU A 382 -5.08 -26.64 -9.43
N ARG A 383 -6.42 -26.71 -9.54
CA ARG A 383 -7.11 -27.11 -10.77
C ARG A 383 -6.78 -26.16 -11.93
N VAL A 384 -6.95 -24.84 -11.79
CA VAL A 384 -6.71 -23.88 -12.90
C VAL A 384 -5.25 -23.94 -13.40
N GLY A 385 -4.32 -24.37 -12.54
CA GLY A 385 -2.88 -24.23 -12.78
C GLY A 385 -2.39 -22.79 -12.57
N ASP A 386 -3.20 -21.97 -11.90
CA ASP A 386 -2.99 -20.55 -11.69
C ASP A 386 -3.28 -20.23 -10.22
N GLU A 387 -2.21 -20.11 -9.42
CA GLU A 387 -2.32 -19.95 -7.95
C GLU A 387 -3.01 -18.63 -7.55
N VAL A 388 -3.11 -17.66 -8.47
CA VAL A 388 -3.56 -16.29 -8.20
C VAL A 388 -4.64 -15.84 -9.19
N PHE A 389 -5.86 -15.64 -8.71
CA PHE A 389 -6.98 -15.16 -9.53
C PHE A 389 -7.90 -14.20 -8.77
N ASP A 390 -8.44 -13.18 -9.46
CA ASP A 390 -9.46 -12.30 -8.89
C ASP A 390 -10.84 -12.94 -8.95
N PHE A 391 -11.61 -12.84 -7.86
CA PHE A 391 -13.03 -13.16 -7.83
C PHE A 391 -13.87 -11.99 -7.28
N ALA A 392 -15.20 -12.04 -7.41
CA ALA A 392 -16.11 -11.02 -6.86
C ALA A 392 -16.83 -11.52 -5.60
N TRP A 393 -17.07 -10.62 -4.64
CA TRP A 393 -17.72 -10.93 -3.35
C TRP A 393 -18.62 -9.77 -2.85
N SER A 394 -19.51 -10.04 -1.88
CA SER A 394 -20.38 -9.07 -1.21
C SER A 394 -20.72 -9.53 0.21
N PRO A 395 -20.78 -8.64 1.24
CA PRO A 395 -21.37 -8.97 2.53
C PRO A 395 -22.89 -8.75 2.49
N SER A 396 -23.66 -9.60 3.16
CA SER A 396 -25.14 -9.64 3.05
C SER A 396 -25.84 -8.30 3.33
N VAL A 397 -25.24 -7.46 4.19
CA VAL A 397 -25.73 -6.13 4.56
C VAL A 397 -25.30 -4.99 3.62
N ALA A 398 -24.32 -5.18 2.73
CA ALA A 398 -23.94 -4.15 1.74
C ALA A 398 -25.12 -3.82 0.83
N ARG A 399 -25.83 -4.85 0.39
CA ARG A 399 -27.09 -4.73 -0.36
C ARG A 399 -28.06 -3.75 0.31
N VAL A 400 -28.14 -3.78 1.64
CA VAL A 400 -29.13 -3.05 2.46
C VAL A 400 -28.75 -1.59 2.70
N LEU A 401 -27.48 -1.27 3.02
CA LEU A 401 -27.07 0.13 3.14
C LEU A 401 -26.97 0.78 1.76
N ALA A 402 -26.50 0.05 0.74
CA ALA A 402 -26.46 0.56 -0.62
C ALA A 402 -27.89 0.83 -1.17
N GLU A 403 -28.91 0.05 -0.74
CA GLU A 403 -30.34 0.36 -0.95
C GLU A 403 -30.82 1.63 -0.22
N ARG A 404 -30.20 2.00 0.92
CA ARG A 404 -30.49 3.24 1.66
C ARG A 404 -29.73 4.46 1.11
N THR A 405 -28.50 4.28 0.64
CA THR A 405 -27.68 5.31 -0.04
C THR A 405 -27.96 5.37 -1.54
N HIS A 406 -28.97 4.64 -2.02
CA HIS A 406 -29.47 4.69 -3.40
C HIS A 406 -28.42 4.36 -4.47
N GLY A 407 -27.42 3.54 -4.12
CA GLY A 407 -26.31 3.16 -4.99
C GLY A 407 -25.09 4.08 -4.93
N LEU A 408 -25.07 5.06 -4.02
CA LEU A 408 -23.88 5.90 -3.76
C LEU A 408 -22.80 5.16 -2.94
N THR A 409 -23.04 3.87 -2.67
CA THR A 409 -22.10 2.91 -2.09
C THR A 409 -22.19 1.64 -2.94
N ALA A 410 -21.07 1.08 -3.37
CA ALA A 410 -21.08 -0.19 -4.11
C ALA A 410 -21.45 -1.36 -3.17
N ALA A 411 -21.81 -2.51 -3.75
CA ALA A 411 -22.12 -3.72 -2.98
C ALA A 411 -21.68 -5.02 -3.70
N ARG A 412 -20.69 -4.94 -4.60
CA ARG A 412 -19.85 -6.07 -5.01
C ARG A 412 -18.41 -5.56 -5.13
N PHE A 413 -17.47 -6.36 -4.66
CA PHE A 413 -16.08 -5.96 -4.49
C PHE A 413 -15.17 -7.07 -5.05
N PRO A 414 -14.16 -6.73 -5.87
CA PRO A 414 -13.16 -7.70 -6.29
C PRO A 414 -12.29 -8.08 -5.08
N VAL A 415 -12.03 -9.38 -4.94
CA VAL A 415 -11.21 -10.00 -3.91
C VAL A 415 -10.26 -10.95 -4.61
N ARG A 416 -8.94 -10.77 -4.40
CA ARG A 416 -7.92 -11.63 -5.01
C ARG A 416 -7.69 -12.89 -4.20
N TYR A 417 -7.97 -14.05 -4.78
CA TYR A 417 -7.42 -15.31 -4.30
C TYR A 417 -5.96 -15.46 -4.78
N ASP A 418 -5.10 -16.03 -3.95
CA ASP A 418 -3.66 -16.19 -4.25
C ASP A 418 -3.02 -17.40 -3.54
N GLY A 419 -3.81 -18.45 -3.27
CA GLY A 419 -3.38 -19.57 -2.42
C GLY A 419 -3.18 -19.20 -0.94
N GLY A 420 -3.29 -17.92 -0.58
CA GLY A 420 -3.07 -17.37 0.75
C GLY A 420 -3.89 -18.04 1.84
N THR A 421 -3.46 -17.88 3.09
CA THR A 421 -3.97 -18.63 4.26
C THR A 421 -5.48 -18.47 4.46
N ALA A 422 -6.10 -19.39 5.22
CA ALA A 422 -7.51 -19.23 5.65
C ALA A 422 -7.74 -17.86 6.31
N ARG A 423 -6.75 -17.41 7.08
CA ARG A 423 -6.60 -16.04 7.61
C ARG A 423 -6.63 -15.01 6.48
N SER A 424 -5.70 -15.04 5.53
CA SER A 424 -5.60 -14.05 4.46
C SER A 424 -6.84 -14.00 3.56
N LEU A 425 -7.56 -15.12 3.36
CA LEU A 425 -8.87 -15.07 2.69
C LEU A 425 -9.95 -14.42 3.57
N ARG A 426 -10.04 -14.81 4.86
CA ARG A 426 -10.95 -14.20 5.84
C ARG A 426 -10.71 -12.70 5.93
N GLU A 427 -9.45 -12.30 6.04
CA GLU A 427 -8.99 -10.93 6.15
C GLU A 427 -9.21 -10.16 4.86
N ARG A 428 -9.18 -10.75 3.66
CA ARG A 428 -9.59 -10.05 2.42
C ARG A 428 -11.11 -9.89 2.30
N LEU A 429 -11.89 -10.90 2.67
CA LEU A 429 -13.35 -10.82 2.70
C LEU A 429 -13.82 -9.81 3.76
N ASP A 430 -13.18 -9.81 4.92
CA ASP A 430 -13.49 -8.92 6.04
C ASP A 430 -12.86 -7.52 5.87
N GLU A 431 -11.73 -7.37 5.18
CA GLU A 431 -11.19 -6.08 4.73
C GLU A 431 -12.13 -5.46 3.70
N ALA A 432 -12.65 -6.25 2.75
CA ALA A 432 -13.66 -5.79 1.80
C ALA A 432 -15.00 -5.47 2.49
N ALA A 433 -15.35 -6.13 3.61
CA ALA A 433 -16.49 -5.76 4.45
C ALA A 433 -16.26 -4.42 5.19
N ALA A 434 -15.11 -4.32 5.88
CA ALA A 434 -14.75 -3.21 6.74
C ALA A 434 -14.51 -1.91 5.94
N ARG A 435 -13.77 -1.97 4.82
CA ARG A 435 -13.54 -0.84 3.91
C ARG A 435 -14.83 -0.23 3.35
N GLN A 436 -15.94 -0.95 3.41
CA GLN A 436 -17.22 -0.58 2.82
C GLN A 436 -18.31 -0.33 3.89
N GLY A 437 -17.99 -0.49 5.18
CA GLY A 437 -18.86 -0.12 6.31
C GLY A 437 -19.75 -1.25 6.86
N TYR A 438 -19.35 -2.52 6.74
CA TYR A 438 -20.20 -3.67 7.03
C TYR A 438 -19.61 -4.67 8.01
N ALA A 439 -20.45 -5.18 8.92
CA ALA A 439 -20.10 -6.24 9.85
C ALA A 439 -20.89 -7.53 9.56
N GLY A 440 -20.15 -8.58 9.21
CA GLY A 440 -20.47 -9.99 9.51
C GLY A 440 -21.83 -10.54 9.07
N ASP A 441 -21.96 -10.85 7.78
CA ASP A 441 -22.65 -12.06 7.30
C ASP A 441 -22.12 -12.41 5.89
N LEU A 442 -21.89 -13.70 5.64
CA LEU A 442 -21.17 -14.21 4.45
C LEU A 442 -22.10 -15.00 3.52
N GLU A 443 -22.52 -14.38 2.42
CA GLU A 443 -23.13 -15.07 1.27
C GLU A 443 -22.17 -14.93 0.07
N VAL A 444 -21.54 -16.01 -0.37
CA VAL A 444 -20.47 -15.99 -1.38
C VAL A 444 -21.00 -16.42 -2.74
N ARG A 445 -20.68 -15.66 -3.80
CA ARG A 445 -21.10 -15.95 -5.20
C ARG A 445 -19.95 -15.61 -6.16
N LEU A 446 -19.40 -16.60 -6.85
CA LEU A 446 -18.08 -16.52 -7.50
C LEU A 446 -18.10 -16.24 -9.02
N GLY A 447 -16.97 -15.76 -9.54
CA GLY A 447 -16.66 -15.53 -10.96
C GLY A 447 -15.27 -14.90 -11.11
N ILE A 448 -14.44 -15.37 -12.06
CA ILE A 448 -12.96 -15.38 -11.93
C ILE A 448 -12.22 -14.64 -13.10
N ALA A 449 -10.94 -14.24 -12.93
CA ALA A 449 -10.09 -13.50 -13.91
C ALA A 449 -8.72 -14.17 -14.18
N GLY A 450 -7.99 -13.82 -15.27
CA GLY A 450 -6.63 -14.37 -15.55
C GLY A 450 -5.88 -13.81 -16.80
N ARG A 451 -4.54 -13.96 -16.84
CA ARG A 451 -3.63 -13.55 -17.94
C ARG A 451 -3.02 -14.76 -18.67
N PRO A 452 -3.26 -14.95 -19.99
CA PRO A 452 -2.52 -15.94 -20.78
C PRO A 452 -1.08 -15.50 -21.10
N LEU A 453 -0.15 -16.46 -21.20
CA LEU A 453 1.23 -16.21 -21.63
C LEU A 453 1.30 -15.68 -23.06
N GLY A 454 2.12 -14.64 -23.27
CA GLY A 454 2.36 -14.00 -24.57
C GLY A 454 1.67 -12.65 -24.80
N ALA A 455 0.95 -12.12 -23.81
CA ALA A 455 0.36 -10.77 -23.87
C ALA A 455 0.55 -9.99 -22.55
N ASP A 456 0.91 -8.70 -22.66
CA ASP A 456 1.22 -7.83 -21.52
C ASP A 456 -0.01 -7.18 -20.85
N GLU A 457 -1.25 -7.59 -21.19
CA GLU A 457 -2.50 -7.08 -20.59
C GLU A 457 -3.52 -8.19 -20.20
N PRO A 458 -4.46 -7.94 -19.24
CA PRO A 458 -5.28 -8.98 -18.60
C PRO A 458 -6.60 -9.33 -19.28
N SER A 459 -7.14 -10.51 -18.96
CA SER A 459 -8.45 -10.99 -19.42
C SER A 459 -9.28 -11.65 -18.30
N PHE A 460 -10.48 -12.12 -18.64
CA PHE A 460 -11.40 -12.91 -17.82
C PHE A 460 -11.99 -13.95 -18.80
N THR A 461 -12.11 -15.27 -18.56
CA THR A 461 -12.10 -16.12 -17.35
C THR A 461 -11.80 -17.58 -17.77
N ARG A 462 -11.21 -18.45 -16.92
CA ARG A 462 -11.65 -19.87 -16.77
C ARG A 462 -11.03 -20.61 -15.58
N VAL A 463 -11.54 -21.82 -15.33
CA VAL A 463 -11.24 -22.75 -14.23
C VAL A 463 -11.13 -24.17 -14.82
N MET A 464 -10.30 -25.04 -14.23
CA MET A 464 -10.14 -26.44 -14.65
C MET A 464 -10.75 -27.43 -13.65
N VAL A 465 -10.63 -28.74 -13.93
CA VAL A 465 -11.30 -29.83 -13.23
C VAL A 465 -10.29 -30.99 -13.03
N LEU A 466 -10.17 -31.52 -11.80
CA LEU A 466 -9.57 -32.83 -11.54
C LEU A 466 -10.68 -33.89 -11.50
N GLU A 467 -10.40 -35.02 -12.15
CA GLU A 467 -11.37 -36.10 -12.42
C GLU A 467 -11.47 -37.13 -11.28
N ARG A 468 -12.49 -38.00 -11.39
CA ARG A 468 -12.66 -39.18 -10.53
C ARG A 468 -11.78 -40.32 -11.04
N ASP A 469 -11.51 -41.30 -10.18
CA ASP A 469 -10.81 -42.52 -10.57
C ASP A 469 -11.61 -43.31 -11.64
N SER A 470 -10.92 -44.12 -12.44
CA SER A 470 -11.45 -44.70 -13.68
C SER A 470 -12.52 -45.80 -13.51
N GLY A 471 -13.74 -45.40 -13.09
CA GLY A 471 -14.87 -46.32 -12.94
C GLY A 471 -16.23 -45.72 -12.60
N GLU A 472 -16.34 -44.42 -12.28
CA GLU A 472 -17.60 -43.80 -11.85
C GLU A 472 -18.27 -42.98 -12.96
N GLU A 473 -19.36 -43.50 -13.53
CA GLU A 473 -20.13 -42.83 -14.58
C GLU A 473 -20.79 -41.53 -14.09
N ALA A 474 -20.65 -40.45 -14.86
CA ALA A 474 -21.20 -39.13 -14.53
C ALA A 474 -22.63 -38.93 -15.05
N SER A 475 -23.49 -38.29 -14.24
CA SER A 475 -24.77 -37.76 -14.71
C SER A 475 -24.57 -36.56 -15.63
N ALA A 476 -25.51 -36.31 -16.55
CA ALA A 476 -25.29 -35.52 -17.75
C ALA A 476 -25.64 -34.01 -17.63
N ASP A 477 -25.42 -33.40 -16.46
CA ASP A 477 -25.55 -31.95 -16.22
C ASP A 477 -24.28 -31.42 -15.49
N PRO A 478 -24.02 -30.11 -15.39
CA PRO A 478 -22.68 -29.54 -15.64
C PRO A 478 -21.66 -29.76 -14.52
N HIS A 479 -21.08 -30.96 -14.49
CA HIS A 479 -19.97 -31.44 -13.66
C HIS A 479 -20.17 -31.15 -12.17
N THR A 480 -20.69 -32.13 -11.44
CA THR A 480 -20.74 -32.15 -9.98
C THR A 480 -19.32 -32.22 -9.43
N GLU A 481 -18.64 -31.07 -9.33
CA GLU A 481 -17.34 -30.98 -8.68
C GLU A 481 -17.54 -31.03 -7.17
N ILE A 482 -17.14 -32.15 -6.58
CA ILE A 482 -17.14 -32.35 -5.13
C ILE A 482 -15.71 -32.19 -4.66
N ALA A 483 -15.41 -31.04 -4.06
CA ALA A 483 -14.15 -30.87 -3.34
C ALA A 483 -14.31 -31.48 -1.94
N LEU A 484 -13.24 -32.10 -1.45
CA LEU A 484 -13.28 -32.98 -0.30
C LEU A 484 -12.06 -32.75 0.58
N LEU A 485 -12.30 -32.28 1.80
CA LEU A 485 -11.25 -31.76 2.65
C LEU A 485 -11.22 -32.46 4.00
N CYS A 486 -10.34 -33.44 4.11
CA CYS A 486 -9.98 -34.05 5.40
C CYS A 486 -8.87 -33.19 6.02
N LEU A 487 -9.15 -32.59 7.18
CA LEU A 487 -8.16 -31.81 7.95
C LEU A 487 -7.60 -32.69 9.07
N ASN A 488 -6.32 -32.52 9.41
CA ASN A 488 -5.65 -33.35 10.43
C ASN A 488 -6.34 -33.33 11.80
N ASP A 489 -7.07 -32.25 12.10
CA ASP A 489 -7.72 -31.99 13.41
C ASP A 489 -9.23 -31.69 13.27
N GLY A 490 -9.93 -32.27 12.27
CA GLY A 490 -11.37 -32.05 12.09
C GLY A 490 -12.08 -33.03 11.14
N PRO A 491 -13.42 -33.11 11.18
CA PRO A 491 -14.19 -34.00 10.32
C PRO A 491 -14.11 -33.58 8.83
N PRO A 492 -14.32 -34.51 7.88
CA PRO A 492 -14.20 -34.24 6.45
C PRO A 492 -15.24 -33.21 5.97
N THR A 493 -14.81 -32.08 5.42
CA THR A 493 -15.75 -31.12 4.83
C THR A 493 -15.98 -31.41 3.35
N ILE A 494 -17.25 -31.38 2.92
CA ILE A 494 -17.68 -31.70 1.57
C ILE A 494 -18.31 -30.47 0.90
N PHE A 495 -17.74 -30.05 -0.22
CA PHE A 495 -18.21 -28.92 -1.00
C PHE A 495 -18.90 -29.45 -2.23
N VAL A 496 -20.22 -29.32 -2.31
CA VAL A 496 -20.96 -29.69 -3.51
C VAL A 496 -21.14 -28.44 -4.38
N ARG A 497 -20.47 -28.40 -5.53
CA ARG A 497 -20.89 -27.54 -6.63
C ARG A 497 -22.31 -27.95 -7.02
N GLU A 498 -23.31 -27.14 -6.66
CA GLU A 498 -24.70 -27.58 -6.84
C GLU A 498 -25.00 -27.74 -8.34
N THR A 499 -25.28 -28.98 -8.69
CA THR A 499 -25.87 -29.45 -9.95
C THR A 499 -27.23 -30.03 -9.59
N ALA A 500 -28.10 -30.32 -10.57
CA ALA A 500 -29.51 -30.61 -10.33
C ALA A 500 -29.79 -31.96 -9.62
N MET A 501 -29.49 -32.02 -8.32
CA MET A 501 -29.68 -33.14 -7.39
C MET A 501 -30.82 -32.85 -6.41
N GLY A 502 -31.32 -33.89 -5.74
CA GLY A 502 -32.28 -33.75 -4.63
C GLY A 502 -31.59 -33.62 -3.28
N GLU A 503 -32.22 -32.90 -2.35
CA GLU A 503 -31.76 -32.67 -0.97
C GLU A 503 -31.38 -33.99 -0.26
N ASP A 504 -32.23 -35.01 -0.35
CA ASP A 504 -31.98 -36.35 0.20
C ASP A 504 -30.77 -37.06 -0.46
N GLU A 505 -30.57 -36.89 -1.76
CA GLU A 505 -29.56 -37.61 -2.56
C GLU A 505 -28.15 -37.01 -2.40
N ALA A 506 -28.07 -35.70 -2.15
CA ALA A 506 -26.85 -35.03 -1.71
C ALA A 506 -26.42 -35.50 -0.31
N LEU A 507 -27.39 -35.64 0.62
CA LEU A 507 -27.13 -36.08 2.00
C LEU A 507 -26.60 -37.52 2.04
N ASP A 508 -27.27 -38.43 1.33
CA ASP A 508 -26.85 -39.83 1.16
C ASP A 508 -25.46 -39.96 0.53
N PHE A 509 -24.99 -38.98 -0.24
CA PHE A 509 -23.63 -38.95 -0.82
C PHE A 509 -22.58 -38.40 0.16
N VAL A 510 -22.95 -37.42 0.98
CA VAL A 510 -22.07 -36.83 2.02
C VAL A 510 -21.68 -37.88 3.07
N GLU A 511 -22.64 -38.58 3.68
CA GLU A 511 -22.37 -39.52 4.78
C GLU A 511 -21.39 -40.66 4.38
N ARG A 512 -21.58 -41.24 3.18
CA ARG A 512 -20.73 -42.34 2.65
C ARG A 512 -19.26 -41.96 2.49
N VAL A 513 -18.97 -40.67 2.41
CA VAL A 513 -17.61 -40.15 2.21
C VAL A 513 -16.97 -39.80 3.55
N GLU A 514 -17.73 -39.25 4.50
CA GLU A 514 -17.25 -39.01 5.87
C GLU A 514 -16.80 -40.32 6.55
N ASP A 515 -17.59 -41.39 6.40
CA ASP A 515 -17.27 -42.75 6.87
C ASP A 515 -15.89 -43.24 6.36
N LEU A 516 -15.59 -42.97 5.10
CA LEU A 516 -14.42 -43.50 4.39
C LEU A 516 -13.13 -42.83 4.86
N ALA A 517 -13.20 -41.54 5.19
CA ALA A 517 -12.08 -40.78 5.75
C ALA A 517 -11.91 -41.02 7.26
N MET A 518 -12.99 -41.14 8.03
CA MET A 518 -12.93 -41.46 9.47
C MET A 518 -12.25 -42.82 9.74
N ALA A 519 -12.41 -43.79 8.83
CA ALA A 519 -11.73 -45.08 8.92
C ALA A 519 -10.18 -44.99 8.83
N ALA A 520 -9.63 -43.93 8.22
CA ALA A 520 -8.19 -43.76 8.03
C ALA A 520 -7.46 -43.15 9.25
N LEU A 521 -8.19 -42.47 10.15
CA LEU A 521 -7.61 -41.74 11.29
C LEU A 521 -7.51 -42.54 12.59
N LEU A 522 -8.06 -43.76 12.66
CA LEU A 522 -8.38 -44.45 13.92
C LEU A 522 -7.52 -45.70 14.26
N GLN A 523 -6.27 -45.77 13.78
CA GLN A 523 -5.25 -46.75 14.24
C GLN A 523 -3.84 -46.13 14.11
N GLY A 524 -3.10 -45.72 15.16
CA GLY A 524 -3.28 -45.73 16.63
C GLY A 524 -1.97 -45.25 17.32
N ASP A 525 -1.83 -44.94 18.62
CA ASP A 525 -2.76 -44.93 19.78
C ASP A 525 -2.22 -43.99 20.90
N GLU A 526 -3.11 -43.22 21.57
CA GLU A 526 -3.12 -42.84 23.02
C GLU A 526 -1.93 -42.12 23.76
N PRO A 527 -2.15 -41.45 24.95
CA PRO A 527 -3.23 -40.53 25.41
C PRO A 527 -2.69 -39.35 26.35
N PRO A 528 -3.48 -38.58 27.19
CA PRO A 528 -4.50 -37.55 26.86
C PRO A 528 -4.57 -36.28 27.82
N THR A 529 -5.69 -35.52 27.75
CA THR A 529 -6.44 -34.72 28.80
C THR A 529 -6.22 -33.21 29.15
N GLU A 530 -7.30 -32.41 28.91
CA GLU A 530 -8.00 -31.39 29.77
C GLU A 530 -7.33 -30.06 30.29
N SER A 531 -8.02 -28.93 30.57
CA SER A 531 -9.30 -28.31 30.07
C SER A 531 -9.58 -26.85 30.61
N THR A 532 -10.43 -26.07 29.93
CA THR A 532 -11.33 -24.93 30.38
C THR A 532 -10.86 -23.55 30.94
N ASP A 533 -11.48 -22.47 30.39
CA ASP A 533 -12.06 -21.24 31.02
C ASP A 533 -11.24 -20.16 31.82
N SER A 534 -11.60 -18.85 31.88
CA SER A 534 -12.56 -18.01 31.11
C SER A 534 -12.46 -16.46 31.38
N ALA A 535 -12.98 -15.65 30.43
CA ALA A 535 -13.82 -14.42 30.55
C ALA A 535 -13.42 -13.06 31.24
N ARG A 536 -13.56 -11.96 30.45
CA ARG A 536 -14.25 -10.64 30.73
C ARG A 536 -13.64 -9.61 31.73
N SER A 537 -13.91 -8.28 31.70
CA SER A 537 -14.43 -7.29 30.69
C SER A 537 -14.48 -5.83 31.25
N THR A 538 -14.81 -4.81 30.40
CA THR A 538 -15.53 -3.52 30.71
C THR A 538 -14.88 -2.43 31.62
N ASP A 539 -15.12 -1.10 31.55
CA ASP A 539 -15.78 -0.16 30.56
C ASP A 539 -15.61 1.36 30.94
N SER A 540 -15.65 2.29 29.95
CA SER A 540 -15.98 3.76 30.00
C SER A 540 -15.11 4.77 30.82
N GLY A 541 -15.04 6.09 30.53
CA GLY A 541 -15.43 6.88 29.33
C GLY A 541 -15.69 8.41 29.55
N ARG A 542 -15.53 9.25 28.48
CA ARG A 542 -15.93 10.69 28.28
C ARG A 542 -15.09 11.80 28.99
N SER A 543 -14.63 12.91 28.34
CA SER A 543 -15.25 14.08 27.62
C SER A 543 -15.53 15.31 28.57
N THR A 544 -15.46 16.62 28.24
CA THR A 544 -15.24 17.40 26.98
C THR A 544 -15.06 18.93 27.21
N ASP A 545 -14.25 19.62 26.37
CA ASP A 545 -14.50 20.91 25.65
C ASP A 545 -14.62 22.32 26.33
N SER A 546 -14.10 23.38 25.65
CA SER A 546 -14.43 24.85 25.73
C SER A 546 -13.56 25.67 24.72
N GLY A 547 -13.80 26.94 24.32
CA GLY A 547 -14.77 27.99 24.69
C GLY A 547 -14.50 29.37 24.00
N SER A 548 -15.15 30.49 24.42
CA SER A 548 -15.02 31.89 23.88
C SER A 548 -15.89 32.94 24.64
N ALA A 549 -15.80 34.29 24.54
CA ALA A 549 -14.72 35.26 24.16
C ALA A 549 -15.21 36.76 24.32
N ALA A 550 -14.27 37.74 24.36
CA ALA A 550 -14.41 39.22 24.12
C ALA A 550 -15.21 40.09 25.16
N VAL A 551 -15.17 41.46 25.24
CA VAL A 551 -14.50 42.58 24.50
C VAL A 551 -14.27 43.84 25.41
N ALA A 552 -13.35 44.76 25.02
CA ALA A 552 -13.30 46.24 25.29
C ALA A 552 -13.01 46.73 26.77
N GLU A 553 -12.78 48.03 27.13
CA GLU A 553 -12.75 49.35 26.43
C GLU A 553 -11.94 50.45 27.23
N GLU A 554 -11.29 51.43 26.55
CA GLU A 554 -10.76 52.77 27.02
C GLU A 554 -9.76 52.89 28.23
N SER A 555 -8.97 53.99 28.46
CA SER A 555 -8.19 54.91 27.58
C SER A 555 -7.20 55.87 28.33
N ALA A 556 -6.31 56.51 27.53
CA ALA A 556 -5.65 57.84 27.65
C ALA A 556 -4.73 58.30 28.82
N GLY A 557 -3.46 58.66 28.52
CA GLY A 557 -2.81 59.86 29.12
C GLY A 557 -1.27 59.98 29.29
N GLY A 558 -0.54 60.52 28.30
CA GLY A 558 0.67 61.39 28.51
C GLY A 558 2.10 60.77 28.48
N ALA A 559 3.04 61.46 27.81
CA ALA A 559 4.48 61.12 27.69
C ALA A 559 5.38 62.37 28.04
N PRO A 560 6.73 62.30 28.14
CA PRO A 560 7.65 62.00 27.01
C PRO A 560 8.92 61.16 27.35
N GLU A 561 9.79 61.02 26.33
CA GLU A 561 10.96 60.12 26.17
C GLU A 561 12.24 60.58 26.97
N ALA A 562 13.34 59.79 27.13
CA ALA A 562 13.95 58.89 26.14
C ALA A 562 14.93 57.80 26.65
N THR A 563 15.03 56.73 25.85
CA THR A 563 16.16 55.80 25.68
C THR A 563 16.78 55.11 26.91
N ALA A 564 16.19 53.98 27.29
CA ALA A 564 16.92 52.80 27.76
C ALA A 564 16.24 51.54 27.19
N VAL A 565 17.01 50.48 26.91
CA VAL A 565 16.48 49.16 26.52
C VAL A 565 16.74 48.23 27.69
N GLU A 566 15.71 47.96 28.49
CA GLU A 566 15.74 46.98 29.58
C GLU A 566 14.57 46.00 29.47
N SER A 567 14.83 44.79 29.96
CA SER A 567 13.94 43.65 29.96
C SER A 567 13.28 43.44 31.33
N ALA A 568 12.31 42.50 31.37
CA ALA A 568 11.58 42.01 32.54
C ALA A 568 10.58 42.98 33.20
N GLY A 569 9.40 42.47 33.56
CA GLY A 569 8.42 43.25 34.34
C GLY A 569 6.92 43.01 34.10
N ALA A 570 6.50 41.99 33.33
CA ALA A 570 5.09 41.59 33.28
C ALA A 570 4.85 40.39 34.21
N SER A 571 3.85 40.47 35.08
CA SER A 571 3.46 39.38 35.99
C SER A 571 2.90 38.20 35.18
N GLY A 572 3.48 37.02 35.35
CA GLY A 572 3.23 35.88 34.46
C GLY A 572 1.80 35.35 34.48
N GLU A 573 1.10 35.53 33.37
CA GLU A 573 0.20 34.50 32.86
C GLU A 573 1.08 33.32 32.43
N GLN A 574 0.81 32.12 32.97
CA GLN A 574 1.63 30.94 32.69
C GLN A 574 1.30 30.39 31.30
N THR A 575 2.06 30.82 30.30
CA THR A 575 2.07 30.25 28.95
C THR A 575 2.71 28.87 28.99
N GLY A 576 1.91 27.82 29.16
CA GLY A 576 2.39 26.44 29.14
C GLY A 576 1.24 25.43 29.01
N GLY A 577 1.45 24.40 28.20
CA GLY A 577 0.66 23.17 28.27
C GLY A 577 1.03 22.34 29.52
N PRO A 578 0.29 21.25 29.81
CA PRO A 578 0.63 20.35 30.90
C PRO A 578 1.98 19.67 30.66
N THR A 579 2.68 19.32 31.72
CA THR A 579 3.87 18.48 31.67
C THR A 579 3.54 17.02 32.03
N VAL A 580 4.45 16.10 31.72
CA VAL A 580 4.31 14.68 32.12
C VAL A 580 4.15 14.50 33.64
N LEU A 581 4.71 15.41 34.45
CA LEU A 581 4.56 15.35 35.91
C LEU A 581 3.13 15.70 36.36
N ASP A 582 2.48 16.67 35.71
CA ASP A 582 1.12 17.07 36.05
C ASP A 582 0.12 15.93 35.78
N LEU A 583 0.31 15.22 34.66
CA LEU A 583 -0.47 14.05 34.28
C LEU A 583 -0.32 12.89 35.30
N VAL A 584 0.92 12.59 35.70
CA VAL A 584 1.19 11.54 36.70
C VAL A 584 0.70 11.94 38.10
N ALA A 585 0.85 13.21 38.49
CA ALA A 585 0.36 13.71 39.77
C ALA A 585 -1.18 13.68 39.86
N ALA A 586 -1.89 13.97 38.77
CA ALA A 586 -3.34 13.83 38.70
C ALA A 586 -3.79 12.38 38.92
N ALA A 587 -3.19 11.42 38.21
CA ALA A 587 -3.47 10.00 38.36
C ALA A 587 -3.13 9.47 39.77
N ALA A 588 -2.01 9.91 40.34
CA ALA A 588 -1.59 9.54 41.69
C ALA A 588 -2.53 10.08 42.78
N ALA A 589 -3.06 11.30 42.60
CA ALA A 589 -4.03 11.90 43.50
C ALA A 589 -5.42 11.24 43.40
N GLU A 590 -5.82 10.76 42.21
CA GLU A 590 -7.10 10.06 42.01
C GLU A 590 -7.09 8.62 42.54
N ARG A 591 -6.04 7.84 42.26
CA ARG A 591 -5.98 6.41 42.64
C ARG A 591 -4.74 6.04 43.48
N PRO A 592 -4.45 6.71 44.62
CA PRO A 592 -3.20 6.54 45.37
C PRO A 592 -2.92 5.11 45.85
N GLY A 593 -3.96 4.32 46.12
CA GLY A 593 -3.85 2.91 46.54
C GLY A 593 -3.92 1.87 45.41
N ALA A 594 -3.97 2.29 44.14
CA ALA A 594 -3.88 1.38 42.99
C ALA A 594 -2.43 1.01 42.69
N VAL A 595 -2.19 -0.15 42.08
CA VAL A 595 -0.83 -0.59 41.72
C VAL A 595 -0.31 0.21 40.51
N ALA A 596 0.75 0.99 40.71
CA ALA A 596 1.40 1.75 39.65
C ALA A 596 2.45 0.92 38.89
N VAL A 597 3.22 0.09 39.61
CA VAL A 597 4.31 -0.73 39.02
C VAL A 597 4.28 -2.16 39.58
N ARG A 598 4.42 -3.16 38.71
CA ARG A 598 4.56 -4.59 39.03
C ARG A 598 5.87 -5.13 38.46
N ALA A 599 6.78 -5.60 39.32
CA ALA A 599 8.06 -6.22 38.96
C ALA A 599 8.09 -7.67 39.48
N GLY A 600 7.64 -8.60 38.64
CA GLY A 600 7.40 -9.99 39.04
C GLY A 600 6.40 -10.07 40.20
N ARG A 601 6.88 -10.50 41.38
CA ARG A 601 6.07 -10.60 42.61
C ARG A 601 6.06 -9.35 43.49
N ARG A 602 6.79 -8.29 43.13
CA ARG A 602 6.77 -7.00 43.84
C ARG A 602 5.81 -6.03 43.16
N THR A 603 5.16 -5.20 43.96
CA THR A 603 4.23 -4.16 43.52
C THR A 603 4.53 -2.87 44.27
N LEU A 604 4.42 -1.75 43.57
CA LEU A 604 4.46 -0.39 44.09
C LEU A 604 3.13 0.28 43.74
N ASP A 605 2.47 0.90 44.72
CA ASP A 605 1.23 1.67 44.51
C ASP A 605 1.53 3.12 44.09
N TYR A 606 0.50 3.86 43.68
CA TYR A 606 0.66 5.24 43.22
C TYR A 606 1.22 6.17 44.31
N ALA A 607 0.77 6.02 45.57
CA ALA A 607 1.29 6.78 46.69
C ALA A 607 2.76 6.45 47.01
N GLY A 608 3.15 5.17 46.94
CA GLY A 608 4.54 4.74 47.09
C GLY A 608 5.43 5.19 45.94
N LEU A 609 4.92 5.22 44.70
CA LEU A 609 5.63 5.75 43.54
C LEU A 609 5.85 7.27 43.66
N ASP A 610 4.80 8.01 44.02
CA ASP A 610 4.83 9.46 44.20
C ASP A 610 5.83 9.87 45.30
N GLY A 611 5.72 9.27 46.49
CA GLY A 611 6.64 9.53 47.61
C GLY A 611 8.08 9.07 47.36
N TRP A 612 8.30 8.01 46.58
CA TRP A 612 9.65 7.57 46.21
C TRP A 612 10.25 8.47 45.11
N ALA A 613 9.45 8.96 44.16
CA ALA A 613 9.89 9.99 43.21
C ALA A 613 10.29 11.30 43.93
N ASP A 614 9.55 11.71 44.96
CA ASP A 614 9.91 12.85 45.80
C ASP A 614 11.19 12.62 46.62
N ALA A 615 11.40 11.40 47.15
CA ALA A 615 12.66 11.03 47.83
C ALA A 615 13.87 11.10 46.89
N VAL A 616 13.73 10.64 45.64
CA VAL A 616 14.74 10.80 44.60
C VAL A 616 14.96 12.28 44.27
N ALA A 617 13.90 13.07 44.06
CA ALA A 617 14.00 14.48 43.74
C ALA A 617 14.71 15.29 44.86
N ALA A 618 14.37 15.02 46.12
CA ALA A 618 15.02 15.61 47.28
C ALA A 618 16.51 15.22 47.37
N ARG A 619 16.87 13.96 47.09
CA ARG A 619 18.27 13.50 47.04
C ARG A 619 19.05 14.19 45.92
N LEU A 620 18.46 14.34 44.73
CA LEU A 620 19.10 15.03 43.60
C LEU A 620 19.29 16.52 43.90
N HIS A 621 18.31 17.17 44.52
CA HIS A 621 18.41 18.57 44.96
C HIS A 621 19.48 18.77 46.05
N ASP A 622 19.58 17.86 47.03
CA ASP A 622 20.67 17.81 48.03
C ASP A 622 22.05 17.67 47.37
N GLU A 623 22.15 16.97 46.23
CA GLU A 623 23.39 16.80 45.46
C GLU A 623 23.65 17.92 44.43
N GLY A 624 22.79 18.95 44.38
CA GLY A 624 22.98 20.14 43.54
C GLY A 624 22.53 20.02 42.09
N ILE A 625 21.69 19.04 41.76
CA ILE A 625 21.04 18.92 40.46
C ILE A 625 19.94 19.98 40.35
N GLU A 626 19.93 20.73 39.25
CA GLU A 626 19.00 21.85 39.00
C GLU A 626 18.33 21.77 37.61
N GLN A 627 17.53 22.78 37.28
CA GLN A 627 16.78 22.86 36.02
C GLN A 627 17.72 22.85 34.80
N GLY A 628 17.54 21.87 33.92
CA GLY A 628 18.34 21.71 32.70
C GLY A 628 19.61 20.86 32.85
N SER A 629 19.93 20.36 34.04
CA SER A 629 20.92 19.28 34.23
C SER A 629 20.51 18.01 33.46
N VAL A 630 21.49 17.16 33.12
CA VAL A 630 21.25 15.82 32.55
C VAL A 630 21.71 14.74 33.52
N VAL A 631 20.80 13.84 33.92
CA VAL A 631 21.06 12.74 34.86
C VAL A 631 20.87 11.39 34.19
N GLY A 632 21.92 10.58 34.16
CA GLY A 632 21.91 9.21 33.65
C GLY A 632 21.05 8.27 34.51
N VAL A 633 20.33 7.36 33.86
CA VAL A 633 19.56 6.28 34.49
C VAL A 633 20.12 4.95 33.97
N LEU A 634 21.02 4.35 34.75
CA LEU A 634 21.66 3.07 34.44
C LEU A 634 21.15 2.02 35.44
N LEU A 635 19.98 1.46 35.19
CA LEU A 635 19.27 0.56 36.10
C LEU A 635 18.85 -0.73 35.41
N GLU A 636 18.79 -1.83 36.15
CA GLU A 636 17.98 -2.98 35.76
C GLU A 636 16.47 -2.68 35.90
N ARG A 637 15.63 -3.40 35.15
CA ARG A 637 14.17 -3.22 35.24
C ARG A 637 13.60 -3.79 36.54
N ASP A 638 13.49 -2.92 37.52
CA ASP A 638 12.91 -3.18 38.83
C ASP A 638 12.10 -1.97 39.33
N THR A 639 11.40 -2.09 40.46
CA THR A 639 10.50 -1.06 41.00
C THR A 639 11.14 0.30 41.24
N ALA A 640 12.48 0.39 41.32
CA ALA A 640 13.23 1.64 41.48
C ALA A 640 13.36 2.47 40.19
N LEU A 641 13.10 1.88 39.01
CA LEU A 641 13.28 2.54 37.71
C LEU A 641 12.36 3.76 37.52
N LEU A 642 11.05 3.60 37.77
CA LEU A 642 10.07 4.68 37.60
C LEU A 642 10.25 5.80 38.65
N PRO A 643 10.45 5.52 39.96
CA PRO A 643 10.86 6.54 40.94
C PRO A 643 12.11 7.31 40.54
N ALA A 644 13.14 6.63 39.98
CA ALA A 644 14.35 7.29 39.53
C ALA A 644 14.07 8.28 38.38
N MET A 645 13.34 7.85 37.36
CA MET A 645 12.97 8.69 36.20
C MET A 645 12.08 9.87 36.63
N LEU A 646 11.02 9.62 37.41
CA LEU A 646 10.11 10.68 37.88
C LEU A 646 10.80 11.65 38.84
N GLY A 647 11.73 11.18 39.68
CA GLY A 647 12.49 12.03 40.59
C GLY A 647 13.49 12.94 39.89
N ILE A 648 14.12 12.48 38.81
CA ILE A 648 14.96 13.33 37.93
C ILE A 648 14.13 14.46 37.32
N LEU A 649 12.98 14.12 36.74
CA LEU A 649 12.04 15.10 36.19
C LEU A 649 11.55 16.09 37.27
N ARG A 650 11.26 15.61 38.49
CA ARG A 650 10.83 16.47 39.62
C ARG A 650 11.92 17.42 40.12
N ALA A 651 13.18 17.03 40.04
CA ALA A 651 14.33 17.91 40.28
C ALA A 651 14.52 18.99 39.19
N GLY A 652 13.82 18.88 38.05
CA GLY A 652 13.94 19.76 36.89
C GLY A 652 14.99 19.34 35.87
N ALA A 653 15.57 18.15 36.03
CA ALA A 653 16.60 17.61 35.16
C ALA A 653 16.01 16.71 34.06
N SER A 654 16.72 16.65 32.93
CA SER A 654 16.47 15.70 31.84
C SER A 654 17.09 14.35 32.18
N PHE A 655 16.38 13.24 31.94
CA PHE A 655 16.97 11.91 32.12
C PHE A 655 17.65 11.38 30.85
N LEU A 656 18.83 10.78 31.00
CA LEU A 656 19.52 10.02 29.96
C LEU A 656 19.42 8.52 30.29
N PRO A 657 18.57 7.73 29.62
CA PRO A 657 18.49 6.30 29.89
C PRO A 657 19.69 5.56 29.26
N LEU A 658 20.37 4.75 30.08
CA LEU A 658 21.57 4.00 29.71
C LEU A 658 21.29 2.50 29.86
N ASP A 659 21.54 1.72 28.80
CA ASP A 659 21.36 0.26 28.85
C ASP A 659 22.65 -0.43 29.36
N PRO A 660 22.64 -1.09 30.54
CA PRO A 660 23.84 -1.74 31.09
C PRO A 660 24.36 -2.95 30.29
N GLY A 661 23.69 -3.35 29.20
CA GLY A 661 24.16 -4.34 28.24
C GLY A 661 24.84 -3.75 27.00
N TYR A 662 24.97 -2.43 26.88
CA TYR A 662 25.76 -1.80 25.81
C TYR A 662 27.26 -1.74 26.17
N PRO A 663 28.18 -1.74 25.18
CA PRO A 663 29.62 -1.60 25.43
C PRO A 663 29.95 -0.32 26.22
N GLU A 664 30.83 -0.43 27.21
CA GLU A 664 31.17 0.66 28.14
C GLU A 664 31.63 1.93 27.42
N ASP A 665 32.49 1.81 26.40
CA ASP A 665 32.94 2.97 25.62
C ASP A 665 31.82 3.65 24.81
N ARG A 666 30.73 2.93 24.49
CA ARG A 666 29.55 3.54 23.85
C ARG A 666 28.72 4.31 24.87
N LEU A 667 28.51 3.75 26.06
CA LEU A 667 27.83 4.44 27.17
C LEU A 667 28.62 5.68 27.61
N ARG A 668 29.96 5.62 27.61
CA ARG A 668 30.86 6.75 27.88
C ARG A 668 30.64 7.87 26.87
N ARG A 669 30.63 7.56 25.57
CA ARG A 669 30.29 8.54 24.51
C ARG A 669 28.89 9.15 24.68
N TYR A 670 27.92 8.41 25.20
CA TYR A 670 26.58 8.96 25.46
C TYR A 670 26.62 9.98 26.63
N VAL A 671 27.29 9.63 27.72
CA VAL A 671 27.52 10.50 28.90
C VAL A 671 28.29 11.77 28.51
N ASP A 672 29.36 11.63 27.73
CA ASP A 672 30.19 12.72 27.24
C ASP A 672 29.40 13.71 26.35
N VAL A 673 28.64 13.19 25.37
CA VAL A 673 27.91 14.02 24.39
C VAL A 673 26.68 14.70 25.00
N SER A 674 26.03 14.09 26.00
CA SER A 674 24.88 14.72 26.67
C SER A 674 25.27 15.69 27.78
N GLY A 675 26.54 15.75 28.18
CA GLY A 675 26.96 16.46 29.40
C GLY A 675 26.35 15.88 30.68
N CYS A 676 26.21 14.56 30.78
CA CYS A 676 25.58 13.89 31.92
C CYS A 676 26.39 14.09 33.22
N GLU A 677 25.81 14.77 34.21
CA GLU A 677 26.50 15.19 35.44
C GLU A 677 26.55 14.10 36.52
N LEU A 678 25.52 13.26 36.56
CA LEU A 678 25.29 12.25 37.60
C LEU A 678 24.58 11.03 36.99
N ILE A 679 24.89 9.83 37.46
CA ILE A 679 24.26 8.58 37.01
C ILE A 679 23.61 7.89 38.22
N LEU A 680 22.28 7.73 38.18
CA LEU A 680 21.54 6.88 39.10
C LEU A 680 21.69 5.41 38.72
N THR A 681 21.98 4.58 39.71
CA THR A 681 22.36 3.17 39.61
C THR A 681 21.69 2.30 40.67
N ASP A 682 21.75 0.99 40.50
CA ASP A 682 21.35 0.00 41.51
C ASP A 682 22.57 -0.81 41.97
N ALA A 683 22.38 -1.75 42.90
CA ALA A 683 23.46 -2.55 43.47
C ALA A 683 24.22 -3.44 42.44
N ARG A 684 23.63 -3.75 41.28
CA ARG A 684 24.27 -4.47 40.17
C ARG A 684 24.98 -3.50 39.22
N THR A 685 24.32 -2.39 38.84
CA THR A 685 24.84 -1.47 37.82
C THR A 685 25.86 -0.46 38.35
N HIS A 686 25.95 -0.24 39.67
CA HIS A 686 26.79 0.82 40.27
C HIS A 686 28.25 0.78 39.84
N ALA A 687 28.85 -0.41 39.69
CA ALA A 687 30.25 -0.54 39.27
C ALA A 687 30.50 -0.04 37.83
N LEU A 688 29.54 -0.25 36.93
CA LEU A 688 29.58 0.26 35.56
C LEU A 688 29.32 1.78 35.54
N GLY A 689 28.31 2.26 36.28
CA GLY A 689 28.05 3.69 36.39
C GLY A 689 29.27 4.47 36.90
N ALA A 690 29.98 3.91 37.89
CA ALA A 690 31.18 4.51 38.47
C ALA A 690 32.43 4.46 37.56
N SER A 691 32.44 3.65 36.49
CA SER A 691 33.50 3.72 35.46
C SER A 691 33.14 4.69 34.33
N LEU A 692 31.85 5.01 34.16
CA LEU A 692 31.34 5.98 33.21
C LEU A 692 31.40 7.43 33.72
N GLY A 693 31.10 7.67 35.00
CA GLY A 693 31.08 9.02 35.58
C GLY A 693 30.77 9.06 37.07
N SER A 694 30.23 10.19 37.55
CA SER A 694 29.74 10.30 38.93
C SER A 694 28.50 9.43 39.11
N ALA A 695 28.57 8.38 39.93
CA ALA A 695 27.46 7.46 40.15
C ALA A 695 26.92 7.50 41.59
N ARG A 696 25.60 7.33 41.72
CA ARG A 696 24.89 7.16 43.00
C ARG A 696 23.91 6.01 42.89
N GLN A 697 23.69 5.32 44.00
CA GLN A 697 22.57 4.40 44.08
C GLN A 697 21.26 5.19 44.24
N VAL A 698 20.19 4.75 43.59
CA VAL A 698 18.85 5.29 43.82
C VAL A 698 18.54 5.17 45.33
N PRO A 699 18.13 6.25 46.02
CA PRO A 699 17.76 6.15 47.44
C PRO A 699 16.59 5.18 47.63
N ASP A 700 16.52 4.53 48.80
CA ASP A 700 15.35 3.75 49.20
C ASP A 700 14.10 4.65 49.33
N ALA A 701 12.91 4.04 49.32
CA ALA A 701 11.64 4.74 49.49
C ALA A 701 11.43 5.26 50.93
N ASP A 702 12.05 6.38 51.31
CA ASP A 702 11.83 7.02 52.60
C ASP A 702 10.67 8.02 52.57
N GLY A 703 9.47 7.55 52.97
CA GLY A 703 8.24 8.34 53.14
C GLY A 703 8.29 9.41 54.26
N ALA A 704 9.47 9.97 54.50
CA ALA A 704 9.77 11.13 55.36
C ALA A 704 10.57 12.21 54.61
N ALA A 705 10.97 11.98 53.36
CA ALA A 705 11.53 13.01 52.50
C ALA A 705 10.52 14.15 52.28
N GLN A 706 11.01 15.40 52.27
CA GLN A 706 10.16 16.56 52.00
C GLN A 706 10.10 16.79 50.48
N ALA A 707 8.90 16.68 49.91
CA ALA A 707 8.63 16.94 48.49
C ALA A 707 9.25 18.27 48.02
N VAL A 708 10.07 18.20 46.97
CA VAL A 708 10.61 19.37 46.26
C VAL A 708 9.59 19.77 45.19
N PRO A 709 8.93 20.94 45.27
CA PRO A 709 7.95 21.31 44.26
C PRO A 709 8.63 21.50 42.90
N PRO A 710 8.25 20.74 41.86
CA PRO A 710 8.90 20.81 40.57
C PRO A 710 8.72 22.19 39.94
N ARG A 711 9.78 22.69 39.29
CA ARG A 711 9.78 24.00 38.61
C ARG A 711 9.96 23.87 37.09
N VAL A 712 9.40 22.80 36.53
CA VAL A 712 9.42 22.54 35.09
C VAL A 712 8.27 23.23 34.37
N THR A 713 8.50 23.53 33.10
CA THR A 713 7.53 24.04 32.14
C THR A 713 7.44 23.09 30.94
N ALA A 714 6.53 23.35 30.00
CA ALA A 714 6.43 22.57 28.76
C ALA A 714 7.72 22.64 27.88
N ASP A 715 8.50 23.72 27.98
CA ASP A 715 9.67 23.96 27.14
C ASP A 715 10.97 23.31 27.67
N ASP A 716 10.98 22.88 28.93
CA ASP A 716 12.11 22.21 29.58
C ASP A 716 12.37 20.80 29.02
N LEU A 717 13.61 20.30 29.11
CA LEU A 717 13.96 18.96 28.62
C LEU A 717 13.52 17.88 29.59
N ALA A 718 12.77 16.89 29.09
CA ALA A 718 12.39 15.70 29.84
C ALA A 718 13.44 14.57 29.68
N TYR A 719 13.95 14.36 28.47
CA TYR A 719 14.96 13.34 28.22
C TYR A 719 15.88 13.65 27.04
N THR A 720 17.04 12.99 27.03
CA THR A 720 17.98 12.94 25.91
C THR A 720 18.25 11.49 25.53
N LEU A 721 18.08 11.11 24.26
CA LEU A 721 18.21 9.72 23.78
C LEU A 721 19.07 9.62 22.51
N PHE A 722 19.79 8.51 22.32
CA PHE A 722 20.85 8.42 21.30
C PHE A 722 20.52 7.56 20.07
N THR A 723 20.70 8.12 18.88
CA THR A 723 20.58 7.42 17.57
C THR A 723 21.94 7.34 16.84
N SER A 724 22.06 6.48 15.83
CA SER A 724 23.26 6.39 14.99
C SER A 724 23.45 7.65 14.13
N GLY A 725 24.69 8.15 14.08
CA GLY A 725 25.08 9.24 13.18
C GLY A 725 25.73 8.75 11.89
N SER A 726 25.59 9.53 10.83
CA SER A 726 26.22 9.29 9.52
C SER A 726 27.76 9.37 9.56
N THR A 727 28.33 10.04 10.56
CA THR A 727 29.77 9.99 10.87
C THR A 727 30.16 8.83 11.79
N GLY A 728 29.20 8.01 12.27
CA GLY A 728 29.36 7.00 13.31
C GLY A 728 29.47 7.55 14.74
N ASP A 729 29.45 8.86 14.91
CA ASP A 729 29.33 9.49 16.23
C ASP A 729 27.84 9.49 16.63
N PRO A 730 27.49 9.04 17.86
CA PRO A 730 26.10 9.04 18.31
C PRO A 730 25.46 10.44 18.32
N LYS A 731 24.21 10.53 17.86
CA LYS A 731 23.40 11.76 17.89
C LYS A 731 22.47 11.71 19.10
N GLY A 732 22.68 12.57 20.09
CA GLY A 732 21.74 12.73 21.21
C GLY A 732 20.57 13.62 20.78
N VAL A 733 19.34 13.12 20.81
CA VAL A 733 18.09 13.83 20.48
C VAL A 733 17.50 14.40 21.77
N GLU A 734 17.19 15.70 21.79
CA GLU A 734 16.67 16.41 22.97
C GLU A 734 15.15 16.61 22.90
N ILE A 735 14.40 16.07 23.86
CA ILE A 735 12.92 16.08 23.90
C ILE A 735 12.38 16.85 25.11
N GLY A 736 11.36 17.69 24.87
CA GLY A 736 10.75 18.55 25.88
C GLY A 736 9.61 17.91 26.69
N HIS A 737 9.34 18.45 27.88
CA HIS A 737 8.23 18.05 28.76
C HIS A 737 6.86 18.17 28.08
N GLY A 738 6.63 19.24 27.31
CA GLY A 738 5.39 19.46 26.57
C GLY A 738 5.21 18.48 25.41
N ALA A 739 6.27 18.24 24.63
CA ALA A 739 6.27 17.25 23.56
C ALA A 739 5.95 15.84 24.09
N LEU A 740 6.55 15.45 25.22
CA LEU A 740 6.27 14.17 25.88
C LEU A 740 4.85 14.11 26.48
N ALA A 741 4.36 15.19 27.10
CA ALA A 741 3.02 15.23 27.69
C ALA A 741 1.91 15.18 26.62
N ASP A 742 2.09 15.92 25.53
CA ASP A 742 1.18 15.93 24.38
C ASP A 742 1.18 14.57 23.66
N PHE A 743 2.36 13.97 23.46
CA PHE A 743 2.48 12.59 22.99
C PHE A 743 1.72 11.60 23.88
N LEU A 744 1.99 11.57 25.19
CA LEU A 744 1.37 10.61 26.12
C LEU A 744 -0.15 10.79 26.20
N THR A 745 -0.63 12.04 26.21
CA THR A 745 -2.06 12.35 26.18
C THR A 745 -2.71 11.90 24.87
N GLY A 746 -2.06 12.24 23.74
CA GLY A 746 -2.54 11.94 22.40
C GLY A 746 -2.57 10.44 22.09
N ILE A 747 -1.50 9.71 22.38
CA ILE A 747 -1.44 8.26 22.19
C ILE A 747 -2.36 7.54 23.19
N GLY A 748 -2.44 7.99 24.45
CA GLY A 748 -3.34 7.41 25.46
C GLY A 748 -4.80 7.48 25.05
N GLY A 749 -5.25 8.67 24.62
CA GLY A 749 -6.60 8.87 24.08
C GLY A 749 -6.86 8.11 22.78
N ARG A 750 -5.86 8.03 21.88
CA ARG A 750 -5.95 7.30 20.60
C ARG A 750 -6.08 5.79 20.81
N LEU A 751 -5.27 5.21 21.70
CA LEU A 751 -5.28 3.79 22.06
C LEU A 751 -6.48 3.40 22.94
N GLY A 752 -7.04 4.36 23.67
CA GLY A 752 -8.10 4.13 24.66
C GLY A 752 -7.59 3.38 25.89
N VAL A 753 -6.39 3.70 26.38
CA VAL A 753 -5.85 3.13 27.63
C VAL A 753 -6.63 3.72 28.81
N SER A 754 -7.20 2.85 29.65
CA SER A 754 -7.91 3.25 30.87
C SER A 754 -7.08 2.97 32.11
N ALA A 755 -7.53 3.48 33.26
CA ALA A 755 -6.88 3.20 34.54
C ALA A 755 -6.86 1.70 34.90
N ASP A 756 -7.70 0.86 34.30
CA ASP A 756 -7.78 -0.57 34.60
C ASP A 756 -6.89 -1.41 33.66
N ASP A 757 -6.13 -0.76 32.78
CA ASP A 757 -5.15 -1.41 31.92
C ASP A 757 -3.83 -1.75 32.63
N THR A 758 -3.12 -2.74 32.09
CA THR A 758 -1.80 -3.22 32.54
C THR A 758 -0.87 -3.26 31.33
N VAL A 759 0.27 -2.56 31.38
CA VAL A 759 1.11 -2.33 30.20
C VAL A 759 2.49 -2.98 30.36
N LEU A 760 2.90 -3.80 29.40
CA LEU A 760 4.19 -4.47 29.41
C LEU A 760 5.34 -3.51 29.07
N ALA A 761 6.30 -3.40 29.99
CA ALA A 761 7.56 -2.69 29.82
C ALA A 761 8.73 -3.67 29.75
N HIS A 762 9.27 -3.86 28.54
CA HIS A 762 10.32 -4.83 28.22
C HIS A 762 11.34 -4.31 27.18
N THR A 763 11.02 -3.24 26.43
CA THR A 763 11.95 -2.66 25.46
C THR A 763 13.12 -1.96 26.17
N THR A 764 14.32 -1.96 25.57
CA THR A 764 15.51 -1.32 26.16
C THR A 764 15.22 0.15 26.48
N VAL A 765 15.63 0.60 27.67
CA VAL A 765 15.47 2.00 28.11
C VAL A 765 16.23 2.97 27.20
N ALA A 766 17.29 2.51 26.53
CA ALA A 766 18.05 3.27 25.54
C ALA A 766 17.36 3.32 24.15
N PHE A 767 16.05 3.04 24.08
CA PHE A 767 15.19 3.25 22.91
C PHE A 767 13.88 3.90 23.37
N ASP A 768 13.44 4.92 22.64
CA ASP A 768 12.37 5.86 23.00
C ASP A 768 11.01 5.20 23.18
N ILE A 769 10.69 4.16 22.41
CA ILE A 769 9.41 3.44 22.51
C ILE A 769 9.19 2.82 23.91
N SER A 770 10.26 2.55 24.67
CA SER A 770 10.15 2.12 26.08
C SER A 770 9.51 3.18 26.98
N LEU A 771 9.55 4.46 26.62
CA LEU A 771 8.96 5.55 27.40
C LEU A 771 7.42 5.55 27.30
N LEU A 772 6.85 5.04 26.20
CA LEU A 772 5.42 4.71 26.16
C LEU A 772 5.11 3.61 27.18
N GLU A 773 5.87 2.51 27.17
CA GLU A 773 5.65 1.36 28.06
C GLU A 773 5.78 1.73 29.55
N LEU A 774 6.67 2.68 29.87
CA LEU A 774 7.01 3.10 31.22
C LEU A 774 6.14 4.25 31.74
N LEU A 775 5.78 5.25 30.91
CA LEU A 775 5.16 6.50 31.39
C LEU A 775 3.66 6.62 31.06
N LEU A 776 3.19 6.06 29.93
CA LEU A 776 1.77 6.11 29.56
C LEU A 776 0.82 5.53 30.62
N PRO A 777 1.15 4.42 31.33
CA PRO A 777 0.23 3.89 32.32
C PRO A 777 0.06 4.87 33.50
N LEU A 778 1.16 5.56 33.83
CA LEU A 778 1.27 6.46 34.97
C LEU A 778 0.48 7.76 34.76
N THR A 779 0.23 8.17 33.52
CA THR A 779 -0.60 9.35 33.20
C THR A 779 -2.11 9.08 33.25
N VAL A 780 -2.54 7.81 33.33
CA VAL A 780 -3.98 7.42 33.35
C VAL A 780 -4.37 6.54 34.54
N GLY A 781 -3.48 6.30 35.50
CA GLY A 781 -3.78 5.51 36.70
C GLY A 781 -3.65 3.98 36.53
N ALA A 782 -3.12 3.53 35.40
CA ALA A 782 -2.90 2.13 35.00
C ALA A 782 -1.61 1.52 35.60
N THR A 783 -1.38 0.21 35.39
CA THR A 783 -0.21 -0.48 35.96
C THR A 783 0.90 -0.74 34.93
N VAL A 784 2.11 -0.26 35.18
CA VAL A 784 3.34 -0.66 34.48
C VAL A 784 3.75 -2.08 34.91
N VAL A 785 4.08 -2.95 33.96
CA VAL A 785 4.47 -4.35 34.21
C VAL A 785 5.88 -4.59 33.68
N LEU A 786 6.87 -4.56 34.57
CA LEU A 786 8.29 -4.64 34.23
C LEU A 786 8.73 -6.10 33.97
N ALA A 787 9.17 -6.36 32.74
CA ALA A 787 9.94 -7.56 32.40
C ALA A 787 11.45 -7.30 32.60
N SER A 788 12.13 -8.21 33.30
CA SER A 788 13.58 -8.13 33.50
C SER A 788 14.32 -8.33 32.17
N ARG A 789 15.62 -7.98 32.12
CA ARG A 789 16.49 -8.27 30.97
C ARG A 789 16.51 -9.77 30.63
N GLU A 790 16.57 -10.62 31.64
CA GLU A 790 16.53 -12.08 31.51
C GLU A 790 15.20 -12.58 30.91
N THR A 791 14.07 -11.97 31.31
CA THR A 791 12.76 -12.25 30.70
C THR A 791 12.67 -11.72 29.27
N SER A 792 13.18 -10.51 29.00
CA SER A 792 13.11 -9.89 27.67
C SER A 792 13.93 -10.66 26.62
N ALA A 793 14.99 -11.35 27.04
CA ALA A 793 15.87 -12.13 26.17
C ALA A 793 15.40 -13.58 25.92
N ASP A 794 14.50 -14.10 26.76
CA ASP A 794 13.92 -15.44 26.63
C ASP A 794 12.48 -15.31 26.09
N PRO A 795 12.21 -15.64 24.81
CA PRO A 795 10.91 -15.37 24.22
C PRO A 795 9.78 -16.20 24.83
N TYR A 796 10.06 -17.33 25.49
CA TYR A 796 9.05 -18.11 26.20
C TYR A 796 8.65 -17.39 27.50
N ARG A 797 9.61 -16.85 28.25
CA ARG A 797 9.32 -16.04 29.46
C ARG A 797 8.65 -14.71 29.10
N LEU A 798 9.06 -14.08 28.01
CA LEU A 798 8.43 -12.84 27.56
C LEU A 798 6.98 -13.10 27.11
N ALA A 799 6.71 -14.24 26.46
CA ALA A 799 5.36 -14.71 26.15
C ALA A 799 4.51 -14.96 27.41
N GLU A 800 5.05 -15.61 28.45
CA GLU A 800 4.35 -15.80 29.73
C GLU A 800 3.90 -14.45 30.33
N VAL A 801 4.80 -13.46 30.38
CA VAL A 801 4.46 -12.14 30.94
C VAL A 801 3.52 -11.35 30.01
N ALA A 802 3.71 -11.43 28.69
CA ALA A 802 2.83 -10.82 27.68
C ALA A 802 1.42 -11.44 27.64
N SER A 803 1.21 -12.59 28.26
CA SER A 803 -0.12 -13.22 28.44
C SER A 803 -0.87 -12.72 29.68
N GLY A 804 -0.27 -11.83 30.48
CA GLY A 804 -0.80 -11.33 31.76
C GLY A 804 -0.89 -9.81 31.83
N VAL A 805 -1.11 -9.15 30.70
CA VAL A 805 -1.14 -7.69 30.50
C VAL A 805 -2.26 -7.32 29.51
N SER A 806 -2.77 -6.10 29.52
CA SER A 806 -3.80 -5.63 28.57
C SER A 806 -3.29 -4.62 27.53
N VAL A 807 -2.02 -4.19 27.61
CA VAL A 807 -1.30 -3.50 26.52
C VAL A 807 0.12 -4.04 26.44
N ALA A 808 0.65 -4.29 25.24
CA ALA A 808 2.05 -4.64 25.04
C ALA A 808 2.55 -4.13 23.69
N GLN A 809 3.81 -3.72 23.65
CA GLN A 809 4.46 -3.16 22.46
C GLN A 809 5.67 -3.99 22.05
N ALA A 810 5.84 -4.28 20.76
CA ALA A 810 7.09 -4.85 20.26
C ALA A 810 7.27 -4.58 18.76
N THR A 811 8.48 -4.77 18.26
CA THR A 811 8.76 -4.68 16.83
C THR A 811 8.15 -5.86 16.07
N PRO A 812 7.85 -5.74 14.76
CA PRO A 812 7.39 -6.85 13.93
C PRO A 812 8.31 -8.10 13.96
N SER A 813 9.62 -7.92 14.14
CA SER A 813 10.53 -9.06 14.32
C SER A 813 10.41 -9.73 15.69
N LEU A 814 10.25 -8.98 16.78
CA LEU A 814 10.05 -9.56 18.11
C LEU A 814 8.66 -10.19 18.27
N TRP A 815 7.62 -9.61 17.68
CA TRP A 815 6.30 -10.26 17.64
C TRP A 815 6.34 -11.61 16.93
N ARG A 816 7.03 -11.73 15.79
CA ARG A 816 7.23 -13.03 15.11
C ARG A 816 7.99 -14.04 15.96
N LEU A 817 8.95 -13.59 16.77
CA LEU A 817 9.67 -14.47 17.69
C LEU A 817 8.75 -15.00 18.80
N LEU A 818 7.94 -14.14 19.42
CA LEU A 818 6.93 -14.54 20.41
C LEU A 818 5.90 -15.49 19.80
N LEU A 819 5.30 -15.11 18.67
CA LEU A 819 4.41 -15.95 17.86
C LEU A 819 5.07 -17.26 17.37
N GLY A 820 6.40 -17.39 17.45
CA GLY A 820 7.17 -18.60 17.16
C GLY A 820 7.31 -19.57 18.34
N THR A 821 7.00 -19.13 19.57
CA THR A 821 6.98 -19.96 20.80
C THR A 821 5.67 -20.71 21.02
N GLY A 822 4.66 -20.47 20.18
CA GLY A 822 3.27 -20.88 20.41
C GLY A 822 2.42 -19.81 21.12
N TRP A 823 3.02 -18.68 21.53
CA TRP A 823 2.27 -17.53 22.07
C TRP A 823 1.29 -16.94 21.05
N SER A 824 0.19 -16.43 21.57
CA SER A 824 -0.78 -15.59 20.86
C SER A 824 -1.19 -14.46 21.81
N PRO A 825 -1.51 -13.25 21.31
CA PRO A 825 -2.25 -12.29 22.11
C PRO A 825 -3.61 -12.89 22.55
N HIS A 826 -4.17 -12.35 23.63
CA HIS A 826 -5.51 -12.67 24.11
C HIS A 826 -6.45 -11.48 23.88
N ALA A 827 -7.77 -11.71 23.83
CA ALA A 827 -8.77 -10.70 23.44
C ALA A 827 -8.92 -9.48 24.38
N GLY A 828 -8.10 -9.39 25.44
CA GLY A 828 -7.97 -8.21 26.30
C GLY A 828 -6.71 -7.37 26.00
N LEU A 829 -5.76 -7.89 25.22
CA LEU A 829 -4.46 -7.30 24.95
C LEU A 829 -4.52 -6.35 23.74
N THR A 830 -4.27 -5.06 23.96
CA THR A 830 -3.96 -4.10 22.91
C THR A 830 -2.50 -4.29 22.48
N VAL A 831 -2.29 -4.77 21.26
CA VAL A 831 -0.96 -4.97 20.68
C VAL A 831 -0.52 -3.70 19.96
N LEU A 832 0.68 -3.22 20.28
CA LEU A 832 1.33 -2.10 19.62
C LEU A 832 2.53 -2.60 18.82
N SER A 833 2.72 -2.13 17.59
CA SER A 833 3.90 -2.45 16.80
C SER A 833 4.39 -1.30 15.94
N GLY A 834 5.71 -1.17 15.85
CA GLY A 834 6.39 -0.11 15.10
C GLY A 834 7.91 -0.33 15.10
N GLY A 835 8.66 0.67 14.61
CA GLY A 835 10.13 0.64 14.51
C GLY A 835 10.67 -0.16 13.32
N GLU A 836 9.89 -1.10 12.78
CA GLU A 836 10.09 -1.74 11.47
C GLU A 836 8.77 -1.63 10.68
N ALA A 837 8.80 -1.87 9.37
CA ALA A 837 7.58 -2.04 8.59
C ALA A 837 6.84 -3.30 9.06
N LEU A 838 5.63 -3.14 9.62
CA LEU A 838 4.78 -4.24 10.04
C LEU A 838 4.27 -5.00 8.81
N SER A 839 4.82 -6.19 8.56
CA SER A 839 4.40 -7.03 7.45
C SER A 839 2.99 -7.60 7.68
N PRO A 840 2.14 -7.71 6.64
CA PRO A 840 0.78 -8.24 6.76
C PRO A 840 0.73 -9.55 7.53
N ALA A 841 1.47 -10.59 7.12
CA ALA A 841 1.51 -11.90 7.81
C ALA A 841 1.97 -11.86 9.30
N THR A 842 2.56 -10.76 9.78
CA THR A 842 2.78 -10.53 11.21
C THR A 842 1.55 -9.89 11.85
N ALA A 843 0.99 -8.86 11.21
CA ALA A 843 -0.23 -8.21 11.66
C ALA A 843 -1.42 -9.17 11.71
N GLU A 844 -1.61 -10.04 10.70
CA GLU A 844 -2.68 -11.05 10.66
C GLU A 844 -2.68 -11.88 11.96
N ARG A 845 -1.50 -12.34 12.39
CA ARG A 845 -1.30 -13.18 13.58
C ARG A 845 -1.41 -12.43 14.92
N LEU A 846 -1.40 -11.11 14.90
CA LEU A 846 -1.53 -10.25 16.09
C LEU A 846 -2.90 -9.60 16.22
N HIS A 847 -3.60 -9.34 15.11
CA HIS A 847 -4.81 -8.53 15.04
C HIS A 847 -6.04 -9.26 15.56
N GLU A 848 -6.41 -10.36 14.91
CA GLU A 848 -7.59 -11.17 15.23
C GLU A 848 -7.66 -11.63 16.71
N PRO A 849 -6.56 -12.06 17.38
CA PRO A 849 -6.65 -12.54 18.76
C PRO A 849 -6.53 -11.42 19.82
N ALA A 850 -6.29 -10.18 19.41
CA ALA A 850 -6.07 -9.03 20.29
C ALA A 850 -7.35 -8.20 20.54
N ARG A 851 -7.32 -7.33 21.57
CA ARG A 851 -8.32 -6.25 21.77
C ARG A 851 -8.27 -5.22 20.64
N ALA A 852 -7.07 -4.94 20.16
CA ALA A 852 -6.76 -4.14 18.97
C ALA A 852 -5.28 -4.33 18.61
N LEU A 853 -4.94 -4.21 17.32
CA LEU A 853 -3.57 -4.01 16.87
C LEU A 853 -3.38 -2.57 16.37
N TRP A 854 -2.24 -1.98 16.68
CA TRP A 854 -1.83 -0.66 16.20
C TRP A 854 -0.49 -0.72 15.49
N ASN A 855 -0.44 -0.22 14.26
CA ASN A 855 0.80 0.07 13.55
C ASN A 855 1.19 1.52 13.84
N LEU A 856 2.39 1.73 14.39
CA LEU A 856 2.85 3.00 14.92
C LEU A 856 4.10 3.48 14.18
N TYR A 857 4.12 4.76 13.83
CA TYR A 857 5.20 5.37 13.06
C TYR A 857 5.74 6.61 13.78
N GLY A 858 7.07 6.69 13.91
CA GLY A 858 7.77 7.86 14.39
C GLY A 858 9.30 7.66 14.33
N PRO A 859 10.05 8.71 14.01
CA PRO A 859 11.46 8.85 14.38
C PRO A 859 11.58 9.42 15.80
N THR A 860 12.70 9.15 16.48
CA THR A 860 13.01 9.72 17.81
C THR A 860 12.99 11.24 17.81
N GLU A 861 13.37 11.84 16.68
CA GLU A 861 13.32 13.27 16.40
C GLU A 861 11.90 13.89 16.37
N ALA A 862 10.85 13.07 16.46
CA ALA A 862 9.44 13.50 16.55
C ALA A 862 8.68 12.85 17.73
N THR A 863 9.39 12.58 18.84
CA THR A 863 8.86 12.04 20.11
C THR A 863 8.09 10.71 19.94
N ILE A 864 8.86 9.62 19.82
CA ILE A 864 8.39 8.23 19.91
C ILE A 864 7.50 7.83 18.72
N TRP A 865 6.22 8.21 18.70
CA TRP A 865 5.31 7.97 17.57
C TRP A 865 4.63 9.27 17.14
N ALA A 866 4.82 9.67 15.88
CA ALA A 866 4.18 10.84 15.28
C ALA A 866 2.82 10.50 14.63
N ALA A 867 2.62 9.24 14.23
CA ALA A 867 1.38 8.73 13.64
C ALA A 867 1.02 7.34 14.16
N ALA A 868 -0.28 7.04 14.16
CA ALA A 868 -0.84 5.78 14.61
C ALA A 868 -1.96 5.31 13.67
N HIS A 869 -1.80 4.12 13.09
CA HIS A 869 -2.86 3.41 12.38
C HIS A 869 -3.44 2.33 13.30
N ARG A 870 -4.73 2.46 13.63
CA ARG A 870 -5.48 1.32 14.16
C ARG A 870 -5.62 0.32 13.02
N VAL A 871 -5.07 -0.88 13.19
CA VAL A 871 -5.37 -1.98 12.29
C VAL A 871 -6.81 -2.38 12.57
N GLU A 872 -7.68 -2.17 11.58
CA GLU A 872 -9.09 -2.62 11.63
C GLU A 872 -9.29 -3.85 10.74
N ALA A 873 -8.57 -3.89 9.62
CA ALA A 873 -8.27 -5.08 8.85
C ALA A 873 -6.80 -5.02 8.37
N VAL A 874 -6.20 -6.17 8.09
CA VAL A 874 -4.80 -6.27 7.64
C VAL A 874 -4.75 -6.23 6.13
N GLY A 875 -4.22 -5.15 5.57
CA GLY A 875 -4.14 -4.94 4.12
C GLY A 875 -2.80 -5.28 3.50
N THR A 876 -2.72 -5.12 2.17
CA THR A 876 -1.52 -5.37 1.36
C THR A 876 -0.30 -4.54 1.79
N PHE A 877 -0.56 -3.34 2.35
CA PHE A 877 0.39 -2.59 3.16
C PHE A 877 -0.31 -2.11 4.45
N LEU A 878 0.49 -1.82 5.47
CA LEU A 878 0.03 -1.20 6.72
C LEU A 878 0.34 0.31 6.65
N PRO A 879 -0.66 1.20 6.59
CA PRO A 879 -0.44 2.64 6.62
C PRO A 879 0.34 3.11 7.85
N LEU A 880 1.09 4.21 7.73
CA LEU A 880 1.66 4.91 8.90
C LEU A 880 0.57 5.48 9.82
N GLY A 881 -0.62 5.71 9.26
CA GLY A 881 -1.82 6.11 9.99
C GLY A 881 -2.10 7.61 9.94
N GLU A 882 -3.00 8.03 10.83
CA GLU A 882 -3.23 9.44 11.07
C GLU A 882 -2.15 9.99 12.01
N PRO A 883 -1.78 11.27 11.91
CA PRO A 883 -0.98 11.92 12.95
C PRO A 883 -1.64 11.79 14.34
N LEU A 884 -0.81 11.86 15.37
CA LEU A 884 -1.28 12.15 16.72
C LEU A 884 -1.74 13.63 16.82
N PRO A 885 -2.51 14.01 17.87
CA PRO A 885 -2.86 15.40 18.11
C PRO A 885 -1.66 16.35 18.03
N HIS A 886 -1.89 17.54 17.47
CA HIS A 886 -0.89 18.59 17.26
C HIS A 886 0.37 18.19 16.45
N MET A 887 0.33 17.05 15.74
CA MET A 887 1.30 16.65 14.72
C MET A 887 0.67 16.68 13.32
N GLU A 888 1.50 16.85 12.29
CA GLU A 888 1.12 16.76 10.88
C GLU A 888 2.17 15.96 10.10
N LEU A 889 1.69 15.12 9.16
CA LEU A 889 2.50 14.38 8.20
C LEU A 889 2.42 15.06 6.83
N HIS A 890 3.57 15.50 6.32
CA HIS A 890 3.69 16.21 5.05
C HIS A 890 4.45 15.33 4.05
N VAL A 891 3.78 14.87 2.98
CA VAL A 891 4.47 14.22 1.86
C VAL A 891 4.82 15.31 0.85
N LEU A 892 6.12 15.58 0.69
CA LEU A 892 6.61 16.71 -0.10
C LEU A 892 7.50 16.26 -1.27
N ASP A 893 7.51 17.06 -2.34
CA ASP A 893 8.46 16.94 -3.43
C ASP A 893 9.82 17.62 -3.13
N ALA A 894 10.75 17.55 -4.09
CA ALA A 894 12.11 18.07 -3.92
C ALA A 894 12.18 19.60 -3.76
N ASP A 895 11.14 20.33 -4.17
CA ASP A 895 11.00 21.78 -4.01
C ASP A 895 10.15 22.13 -2.76
N LEU A 896 9.90 21.15 -1.89
CA LEU A 896 9.06 21.20 -0.68
C LEU A 896 7.57 21.45 -0.91
N ASN A 897 7.04 21.25 -2.14
CA ASN A 897 5.61 21.39 -2.39
C ASN A 897 4.86 20.10 -1.97
N PRO A 898 3.59 20.19 -1.52
CA PRO A 898 2.77 19.01 -1.24
C PRO A 898 2.62 18.09 -2.45
N SER A 899 3.03 16.83 -2.28
CA SER A 899 2.87 15.77 -3.26
C SER A 899 1.39 15.50 -3.58
N GLY A 900 1.12 15.10 -4.82
CA GLY A 900 -0.24 14.74 -5.23
C GLY A 900 -0.66 13.39 -4.64
N PRO A 901 -1.95 13.19 -4.30
CA PRO A 901 -2.47 11.86 -4.04
C PRO A 901 -2.21 10.96 -5.27
N GLY A 902 -1.63 9.79 -5.04
CA GLY A 902 -1.12 8.87 -6.05
C GLY A 902 0.41 8.93 -6.29
N SER A 903 1.11 10.00 -5.89
CA SER A 903 2.56 10.13 -6.11
C SER A 903 3.41 9.62 -4.93
N THR A 904 4.69 9.40 -5.18
CA THR A 904 5.70 9.30 -4.12
C THR A 904 6.23 10.69 -3.76
N GLY A 905 6.88 10.78 -2.60
CA GLY A 905 7.52 11.98 -2.07
C GLY A 905 8.30 11.65 -0.79
N GLU A 906 9.05 12.61 -0.28
CA GLU A 906 9.75 12.45 1.00
C GLU A 906 8.82 12.87 2.16
N LEU A 907 8.85 12.12 3.26
CA LEU A 907 8.05 12.44 4.43
C LEU A 907 8.74 13.48 5.32
N TYR A 908 8.02 14.56 5.61
CA TYR A 908 8.36 15.57 6.60
C TYR A 908 7.31 15.59 7.72
N LEU A 909 7.70 16.01 8.91
CA LEU A 909 6.83 16.09 10.09
C LEU A 909 6.85 17.52 10.67
N SER A 910 5.70 18.04 11.11
CA SER A 910 5.64 19.24 11.96
C SER A 910 4.73 19.02 13.16
N GLY A 911 4.89 19.83 14.20
CA GLY A 911 4.02 19.80 15.38
C GLY A 911 4.75 19.91 16.72
N THR A 912 3.98 19.82 17.80
CA THR A 912 4.47 19.91 19.20
C THR A 912 5.47 18.80 19.54
N GLY A 913 5.30 17.61 18.94
CA GLY A 913 6.16 16.45 19.17
C GLY A 913 7.57 16.53 18.55
N LEU A 914 7.90 17.57 17.77
CA LEU A 914 9.25 17.70 17.21
C LEU A 914 10.31 17.97 18.30
N ALA A 915 11.42 17.24 18.23
CA ALA A 915 12.56 17.45 19.10
C ALA A 915 13.12 18.89 19.03
N ARG A 916 13.76 19.33 20.13
CA ARG A 916 14.47 20.61 20.17
C ARG A 916 15.62 20.62 19.15
N GLY A 917 16.35 19.50 19.06
CA GLY A 917 17.41 19.27 18.08
C GLY A 917 18.33 18.13 18.51
N TYR A 918 19.57 18.17 18.03
CA TYR A 918 20.63 17.29 18.47
C TYR A 918 21.57 17.98 19.47
N ALA A 919 21.80 17.34 20.62
CA ALA A 919 22.67 17.80 21.69
C ALA A 919 24.06 18.16 21.18
N GLY A 920 24.50 19.40 21.45
CA GLY A 920 25.78 19.94 21.00
C GLY A 920 25.97 20.09 19.48
N ARG A 921 24.97 19.74 18.65
CA ARG A 921 25.08 19.66 17.18
C ARG A 921 24.03 20.54 16.46
N PRO A 922 24.13 21.88 16.58
CA PRO A 922 23.25 22.81 15.87
C PRO A 922 23.50 22.81 14.35
N ASP A 923 24.64 22.27 13.90
CA ASP A 923 24.96 22.01 12.49
C ASP A 923 24.04 20.93 11.91
N LEU A 924 24.04 19.73 12.49
CA LEU A 924 23.16 18.62 12.09
C LEU A 924 21.68 18.97 12.33
N THR A 925 21.38 19.76 13.36
CA THR A 925 20.01 20.18 13.66
C THR A 925 19.44 21.00 12.50
N ARG A 926 20.20 21.97 11.95
CA ARG A 926 19.76 22.80 10.81
C ARG A 926 19.77 22.07 9.47
N GLU A 927 20.34 20.87 9.38
CA GLU A 927 20.33 20.04 8.17
C GLU A 927 19.00 19.29 8.01
N VAL A 928 18.39 18.85 9.12
CA VAL A 928 17.16 18.05 9.11
C VAL A 928 15.94 18.75 9.69
N PHE A 929 16.10 19.72 10.60
CA PHE A 929 15.01 20.60 11.04
C PHE A 929 15.06 21.90 10.24
N VAL A 930 14.23 21.97 9.20
CA VAL A 930 14.19 23.06 8.21
C VAL A 930 12.92 23.91 8.38
N GLU A 931 12.88 25.08 7.77
CA GLU A 931 11.68 25.93 7.70
C GLU A 931 11.07 25.84 6.29
N HIS A 932 9.76 25.60 6.21
CA HIS A 932 9.04 25.53 4.94
C HIS A 932 8.97 26.93 4.28
N PRO A 933 9.49 27.10 3.05
CA PRO A 933 9.83 28.43 2.51
C PRO A 933 8.63 29.35 2.25
N VAL A 934 7.42 28.81 2.17
CA VAL A 934 6.18 29.59 1.91
C VAL A 934 5.41 29.91 3.20
N THR A 935 5.57 29.13 4.27
CA THR A 935 4.74 29.24 5.50
C THR A 935 5.53 29.53 6.77
N GLY A 936 6.85 29.33 6.78
CA GLY A 936 7.67 29.38 8.00
C GLY A 936 7.48 28.19 8.95
N THR A 937 6.73 27.14 8.54
CA THR A 937 6.51 25.96 9.37
C THR A 937 7.83 25.21 9.60
N ARG A 938 8.21 24.94 10.86
CA ARG A 938 9.34 24.08 11.18
C ARG A 938 8.99 22.61 10.86
N LEU A 939 9.75 22.03 9.93
CA LEU A 939 9.62 20.64 9.48
C LEU A 939 10.85 19.83 9.89
N TYR A 940 10.65 18.61 10.40
CA TYR A 940 11.69 17.59 10.46
C TYR A 940 11.66 16.75 9.18
N ARG A 941 12.79 16.69 8.47
CA ARG A 941 13.05 15.85 7.31
C ARG A 941 13.38 14.43 7.76
N THR A 942 12.54 13.45 7.41
CA THR A 942 12.71 12.08 7.92
C THR A 942 13.73 11.25 7.13
N GLY A 943 13.93 11.53 5.83
CA GLY A 943 14.64 10.64 4.90
C GLY A 943 13.92 9.30 4.63
N ASP A 944 12.67 9.15 5.09
CA ASP A 944 11.78 8.06 4.66
C ASP A 944 11.08 8.47 3.36
N GLU A 945 11.17 7.65 2.31
CA GLU A 945 10.37 7.84 1.09
C GLU A 945 9.01 7.15 1.28
N VAL A 946 7.94 7.84 0.88
CA VAL A 946 6.57 7.38 1.08
C VAL A 946 5.72 7.57 -0.17
N ARG A 947 4.68 6.75 -0.32
CA ARG A 947 3.61 6.96 -1.29
C ARG A 947 2.42 7.57 -0.56
N LEU A 948 2.00 8.76 -0.99
CA LEU A 948 0.70 9.30 -0.59
C LEU A 948 -0.35 8.62 -1.45
N HIS A 949 -1.00 7.57 -0.94
CA HIS A 949 -2.08 6.92 -1.69
C HIS A 949 -3.23 7.88 -1.90
N GLU A 950 -4.03 7.65 -2.94
CA GLU A 950 -5.22 8.47 -3.22
C GLU A 950 -6.19 8.56 -2.04
N THR A 951 -6.21 7.55 -1.17
CA THR A 951 -6.94 7.54 0.10
C THR A 951 -6.58 8.69 1.05
N GLY A 952 -5.39 9.27 0.93
CA GLY A 952 -4.71 10.03 1.97
C GLY A 952 -3.87 9.15 2.91
N ALA A 953 -3.84 7.83 2.70
CA ALA A 953 -3.02 6.93 3.51
C ALA A 953 -1.55 7.00 3.06
N VAL A 954 -0.64 7.17 4.03
CA VAL A 954 0.80 7.17 3.76
C VAL A 954 1.34 5.74 3.87
N GLU A 955 1.89 5.22 2.77
CA GLU A 955 2.65 3.96 2.72
C GLU A 955 4.14 4.26 2.79
N TRP A 956 4.88 3.58 3.66
CA TRP A 956 6.34 3.67 3.71
C TRP A 956 6.97 2.77 2.66
N LEU A 957 7.72 3.36 1.72
CA LEU A 957 8.39 2.62 0.64
C LEU A 957 9.82 2.21 1.00
N GLY A 958 10.48 2.98 1.87
CA GLY A 958 11.86 2.75 2.25
C GLY A 958 12.53 4.02 2.75
N ARG A 959 13.84 4.11 2.51
CA ARG A 959 14.64 5.32 2.76
C ARG A 959 15.33 5.77 1.49
N SER A 960 15.46 7.08 1.33
CA SER A 960 16.22 7.71 0.26
C SER A 960 17.73 7.78 0.57
N ASP A 961 18.11 7.58 1.84
CA ASP A 961 19.48 7.44 2.31
C ASP A 961 19.90 5.97 2.52
N ALA A 962 21.14 5.76 2.99
CA ALA A 962 21.70 4.43 3.19
C ALA A 962 21.23 3.72 4.48
N GLN A 963 20.43 4.37 5.33
CA GLN A 963 20.09 3.83 6.65
C GLN A 963 19.09 2.67 6.56
N VAL A 964 19.17 1.73 7.50
CA VAL A 964 18.30 0.55 7.54
C VAL A 964 17.59 0.44 8.88
N LYS A 965 16.31 0.03 8.86
CA LYS A 965 15.53 -0.29 10.07
C LYS A 965 15.54 -1.81 10.24
N VAL A 966 16.25 -2.32 11.24
CA VAL A 966 16.41 -3.76 11.52
C VAL A 966 16.23 -4.02 13.01
N ARG A 967 15.37 -4.98 13.39
CA ARG A 967 15.03 -5.29 14.80
C ARG A 967 14.56 -4.05 15.59
N GLY A 968 13.85 -3.13 14.94
CA GLY A 968 13.40 -1.84 15.49
C GLY A 968 14.45 -0.73 15.52
N HIS A 969 15.73 -1.05 15.31
CA HIS A 969 16.81 -0.07 15.39
C HIS A 969 17.05 0.60 14.03
N ARG A 970 17.14 1.94 14.04
CA ARG A 970 17.62 2.77 12.92
C ARG A 970 19.15 2.73 12.89
N ILE A 971 19.70 1.87 12.04
CA ILE A 971 21.13 1.59 11.93
C ILE A 971 21.70 2.34 10.72
N GLU A 972 22.88 2.94 10.91
CA GLU A 972 23.71 3.49 9.83
C GLU A 972 24.71 2.40 9.39
N PRO A 973 24.61 1.80 8.19
CA PRO A 973 25.54 0.76 7.76
C PRO A 973 27.01 1.20 7.77
N ALA A 974 27.27 2.49 7.50
CA ALA A 974 28.60 3.09 7.55
C ALA A 974 29.20 3.13 8.97
N GLU A 975 28.45 2.89 10.05
CA GLU A 975 28.99 2.66 11.40
C GLU A 975 29.66 1.28 11.52
N ILE A 976 29.18 0.29 10.74
CA ILE A 976 29.66 -1.10 10.71
C ILE A 976 30.70 -1.31 9.61
N GLU A 977 30.50 -0.75 8.41
CA GLU A 977 31.45 -0.81 7.28
C GLU A 977 32.86 -0.40 7.74
N ARG A 978 32.99 0.75 8.43
CA ARG A 978 34.29 1.27 8.95
C ARG A 978 34.91 0.50 10.11
N ILE A 979 34.23 -0.51 10.67
CA ILE A 979 34.84 -1.47 11.60
C ILE A 979 35.38 -2.66 10.82
N LEU A 980 34.65 -3.11 9.81
CA LEU A 980 35.06 -4.21 8.91
C LEU A 980 36.23 -3.79 8.00
N GLU A 981 36.28 -2.55 7.53
CA GLU A 981 37.43 -1.95 6.81
C GLU A 981 38.71 -1.82 7.66
N ARG A 982 38.64 -2.06 8.98
CA ARG A 982 39.80 -2.08 9.89
C ARG A 982 40.28 -3.50 10.22
N VAL A 983 39.71 -4.51 9.56
CA VAL A 983 40.09 -5.91 9.74
C VAL A 983 41.16 -6.28 8.71
N ASP A 984 42.31 -6.74 9.19
CA ASP A 984 43.37 -7.25 8.32
C ASP A 984 42.83 -8.34 7.38
N GLY A 985 43.11 -8.20 6.07
CA GLY A 985 42.59 -9.08 5.03
C GLY A 985 41.30 -8.60 4.33
N VAL A 986 40.66 -7.52 4.81
CA VAL A 986 39.55 -6.84 4.13
C VAL A 986 40.06 -5.55 3.45
N THR A 987 39.77 -5.38 2.16
CA THR A 987 40.13 -4.17 1.39
C THR A 987 38.93 -3.24 1.10
N ALA A 988 37.71 -3.77 1.16
CA ALA A 988 36.47 -2.99 1.16
C ALA A 988 35.34 -3.75 1.88
N ALA A 989 34.42 -3.02 2.51
CA ALA A 989 33.23 -3.58 3.13
C ALA A 989 31.99 -2.76 2.75
N VAL A 990 30.88 -3.43 2.42
CA VAL A 990 29.58 -2.81 2.15
C VAL A 990 28.50 -3.55 2.91
N VAL A 991 27.73 -2.83 3.73
CA VAL A 991 26.71 -3.42 4.60
C VAL A 991 25.32 -2.98 4.12
N VAL A 992 24.40 -3.94 3.99
CA VAL A 992 23.01 -3.71 3.58
C VAL A 992 22.05 -4.63 4.33
N ALA A 993 20.77 -4.26 4.38
CA ALA A 993 19.70 -5.16 4.76
C ALA A 993 19.32 -6.03 3.55
N ALA A 994 19.59 -7.34 3.60
CA ALA A 994 19.30 -8.28 2.52
C ALA A 994 18.44 -9.46 3.01
N ARG A 995 17.68 -10.08 2.09
CA ARG A 995 16.99 -11.35 2.39
C ARG A 995 17.95 -12.51 2.22
N PHE A 996 17.88 -13.50 3.12
CA PHE A 996 18.63 -14.75 2.98
C PHE A 996 17.79 -15.81 2.25
N GLU A 997 18.44 -16.69 1.50
CA GLU A 997 17.80 -17.81 0.80
C GLU A 997 16.84 -18.61 1.72
N GLY A 998 15.59 -18.77 1.27
CA GLY A 998 14.53 -19.44 2.04
C GLY A 998 14.03 -18.68 3.29
N ARG A 999 14.38 -17.39 3.47
CA ARG A 999 13.92 -16.55 4.59
C ARG A 999 13.49 -15.16 4.11
N GLY A 1000 12.20 -14.84 4.26
CA GLY A 1000 11.64 -13.54 3.86
C GLY A 1000 12.08 -12.33 4.70
N GLU A 1001 12.92 -12.52 5.71
CA GLU A 1001 13.43 -11.47 6.60
C GLU A 1001 14.58 -10.68 5.99
N LEU A 1002 14.52 -9.35 6.12
CA LEU A 1002 15.69 -8.51 5.99
C LEU A 1002 16.64 -8.74 7.16
N ARG A 1003 17.90 -9.03 6.85
CA ARG A 1003 18.98 -9.31 7.79
C ARG A 1003 20.23 -8.52 7.43
N LEU A 1004 21.00 -8.16 8.44
CA LEU A 1004 22.17 -7.30 8.29
C LEU A 1004 23.29 -8.11 7.64
N THR A 1005 23.61 -7.81 6.38
CA THR A 1005 24.54 -8.60 5.56
C THR A 1005 25.71 -7.73 5.14
N ALA A 1006 26.93 -8.20 5.40
CA ALA A 1006 28.17 -7.53 5.02
C ALA A 1006 28.82 -8.22 3.81
N TYR A 1007 29.00 -7.48 2.73
CA TYR A 1007 29.75 -7.89 1.55
C TYR A 1007 31.17 -7.38 1.68
N LEU A 1008 32.13 -8.30 1.67
CA LEU A 1008 33.54 -8.02 1.87
C LEU A 1008 34.30 -8.33 0.57
N VAL A 1009 35.38 -7.59 0.35
CA VAL A 1009 36.38 -7.88 -0.69
C VAL A 1009 37.74 -7.99 0.00
N GLY A 1010 38.55 -8.97 -0.37
CA GLY A 1010 39.92 -9.11 0.09
C GLY A 1010 40.47 -10.53 -0.03
N ASP A 1011 41.80 -10.63 -0.15
CA ASP A 1011 42.50 -11.90 -0.43
C ASP A 1011 42.57 -12.85 0.79
N ALA A 1012 42.23 -12.36 2.00
CA ALA A 1012 42.40 -13.09 3.27
C ALA A 1012 41.32 -12.74 4.31
N VAL A 1013 40.06 -12.60 3.88
CA VAL A 1013 38.93 -12.22 4.75
C VAL A 1013 38.73 -13.24 5.90
N PRO A 1014 38.75 -12.83 7.17
CA PRO A 1014 38.57 -13.77 8.30
C PRO A 1014 37.20 -14.44 8.36
N GLY A 1015 37.16 -15.68 8.86
CA GLY A 1015 35.91 -16.44 9.04
C GLY A 1015 34.92 -15.80 10.04
N LYS A 1016 33.62 -16.06 9.85
CA LYS A 1016 32.51 -15.35 10.51
C LYS A 1016 32.69 -15.11 12.01
N ALA A 1017 33.09 -16.14 12.77
CA ALA A 1017 33.22 -16.05 14.23
C ALA A 1017 34.22 -14.97 14.70
N ARG A 1018 35.25 -14.68 13.89
CA ARG A 1018 36.21 -13.60 14.17
C ARG A 1018 35.60 -12.22 13.89
N LEU A 1019 34.86 -12.09 12.80
CA LEU A 1019 34.17 -10.84 12.42
C LEU A 1019 33.08 -10.47 13.42
N ASP A 1020 32.26 -11.45 13.84
CA ASP A 1020 31.23 -11.29 14.87
C ASP A 1020 31.82 -10.72 16.17
N ALA A 1021 32.93 -11.30 16.66
CA ALA A 1021 33.59 -10.87 17.88
C ALA A 1021 34.19 -9.46 17.78
N LEU A 1022 34.66 -9.06 16.60
CA LEU A 1022 35.23 -7.73 16.36
C LEU A 1022 34.15 -6.64 16.32
N VAL A 1023 33.00 -6.89 15.68
CA VAL A 1023 31.88 -5.93 15.67
C VAL A 1023 31.21 -5.85 17.04
N ALA A 1024 30.96 -6.99 17.70
CA ALA A 1024 30.31 -7.05 19.02
C ALA A 1024 31.14 -6.39 20.15
N GLY A 1025 32.46 -6.28 19.99
CA GLY A 1025 33.33 -5.56 20.93
C GLY A 1025 33.21 -4.04 20.88
N ALA A 1026 32.64 -3.47 19.81
CA ALA A 1026 32.59 -2.04 19.56
C ALA A 1026 31.16 -1.47 19.42
N LEU A 1027 30.21 -2.28 18.95
CA LEU A 1027 28.81 -1.91 18.71
C LEU A 1027 27.84 -2.78 19.53
N PRO A 1028 26.60 -2.32 19.79
CA PRO A 1028 25.56 -3.15 20.40
C PRO A 1028 25.24 -4.38 19.54
N ALA A 1029 24.78 -5.46 20.18
CA ALA A 1029 24.54 -6.76 19.53
C ALA A 1029 23.58 -6.72 18.32
N TYR A 1030 22.68 -5.73 18.23
CA TYR A 1030 21.78 -5.57 17.08
C TYR A 1030 22.47 -5.03 15.80
N MET A 1031 23.69 -4.49 15.91
CA MET A 1031 24.51 -4.02 14.78
C MET A 1031 25.50 -5.06 14.26
N VAL A 1032 25.56 -6.26 14.86
CA VAL A 1032 26.43 -7.35 14.39
C VAL A 1032 25.78 -8.03 13.17
N PRO A 1033 26.46 -8.12 12.01
CA PRO A 1033 25.90 -8.77 10.83
C PRO A 1033 25.46 -10.23 11.05
N ASP A 1034 24.24 -10.53 10.60
CA ASP A 1034 23.70 -11.89 10.53
C ASP A 1034 24.54 -12.77 9.59
N ALA A 1035 25.05 -12.20 8.49
CA ALA A 1035 25.75 -12.89 7.43
C ALA A 1035 26.90 -12.05 6.84
N TYR A 1036 27.90 -12.74 6.30
CA TYR A 1036 29.01 -12.14 5.56
C TYR A 1036 29.19 -12.91 4.24
N VAL A 1037 29.42 -12.20 3.15
CA VAL A 1037 29.66 -12.74 1.80
C VAL A 1037 31.00 -12.19 1.31
N ASN A 1038 31.89 -13.05 0.82
CA ASN A 1038 33.11 -12.60 0.16
C ASN A 1038 32.86 -12.43 -1.35
N LEU A 1039 33.44 -11.39 -1.96
CA LEU A 1039 33.31 -11.07 -3.38
C LEU A 1039 34.70 -10.77 -3.97
N ASP A 1040 34.94 -11.18 -5.22
CA ASP A 1040 36.15 -10.83 -5.97
C ASP A 1040 36.27 -9.31 -6.20
N ALA A 1041 35.12 -8.63 -6.34
CA ALA A 1041 35.01 -7.19 -6.46
C ALA A 1041 33.59 -6.71 -6.07
N LEU A 1042 33.47 -5.45 -5.64
CA LEU A 1042 32.16 -4.80 -5.47
C LEU A 1042 31.57 -4.44 -6.85
N PRO A 1043 30.28 -4.69 -7.12
CA PRO A 1043 29.63 -4.21 -8.33
C PRO A 1043 29.56 -2.69 -8.32
N LEU A 1044 29.88 -2.05 -9.44
CA LEU A 1044 29.89 -0.59 -9.60
C LEU A 1044 28.84 -0.13 -10.63
N THR A 1045 28.35 1.09 -10.44
CA THR A 1045 27.57 1.85 -11.41
C THR A 1045 28.48 2.52 -12.43
N ASP A 1046 27.94 2.98 -13.56
CA ASP A 1046 28.67 3.73 -14.60
C ASP A 1046 29.40 4.98 -14.06
N ASN A 1047 28.92 5.53 -12.94
CA ASN A 1047 29.51 6.67 -12.23
C ASN A 1047 30.55 6.26 -11.15
N GLY A 1048 31.01 5.01 -11.13
CA GLY A 1048 32.04 4.51 -10.23
C GLY A 1048 31.62 4.31 -8.76
N LYS A 1049 30.34 4.54 -8.41
CA LYS A 1049 29.80 4.26 -7.08
C LYS A 1049 29.35 2.80 -6.98
N VAL A 1050 29.41 2.19 -5.79
CA VAL A 1050 28.90 0.83 -5.54
C VAL A 1050 27.42 0.70 -5.92
N ALA A 1051 27.13 -0.23 -6.82
CA ALA A 1051 25.78 -0.60 -7.23
C ALA A 1051 25.16 -1.55 -6.19
N ARG A 1052 24.73 -1.02 -5.03
CA ARG A 1052 24.18 -1.83 -3.93
C ARG A 1052 23.00 -2.74 -4.34
N ALA A 1053 22.21 -2.34 -5.35
CA ALA A 1053 21.12 -3.15 -5.91
C ALA A 1053 21.57 -4.32 -6.80
N ALA A 1054 22.87 -4.38 -7.17
CA ALA A 1054 23.48 -5.46 -7.94
C ALA A 1054 24.39 -6.37 -7.07
N LEU A 1055 24.36 -6.22 -5.74
CA LEU A 1055 24.98 -7.18 -4.83
C LEU A 1055 24.23 -8.53 -4.91
N PRO A 1056 24.94 -9.67 -5.00
CA PRO A 1056 24.29 -10.98 -5.14
C PRO A 1056 23.55 -11.36 -3.86
N LEU A 1057 22.43 -12.07 -3.98
CA LEU A 1057 21.69 -12.55 -2.81
C LEU A 1057 22.52 -13.54 -1.97
N PRO A 1058 22.52 -13.45 -0.63
CA PRO A 1058 23.24 -14.37 0.23
C PRO A 1058 22.50 -15.71 0.29
N THR A 1059 23.14 -16.74 -0.26
CA THR A 1059 22.69 -18.15 -0.27
C THR A 1059 23.48 -18.96 0.75
N ARG A 1060 23.13 -20.23 0.95
CA ARG A 1060 23.90 -21.13 1.82
C ARG A 1060 25.34 -21.36 1.36
N ASP A 1061 25.64 -21.14 0.08
CA ASP A 1061 26.94 -21.41 -0.53
C ASP A 1061 27.78 -20.14 -0.78
N THR A 1062 27.19 -18.93 -0.71
CA THR A 1062 27.95 -17.66 -0.81
C THR A 1062 28.32 -17.03 0.54
N ILE A 1063 27.73 -17.48 1.66
CA ILE A 1063 28.09 -16.96 2.99
C ILE A 1063 29.34 -17.62 3.59
N LEU A 1064 30.14 -16.82 4.30
CA LEU A 1064 31.24 -17.31 5.13
C LEU A 1064 30.68 -18.19 6.26
N ARG A 1065 31.01 -19.49 6.22
CA ARG A 1065 30.55 -20.49 7.18
C ARG A 1065 31.30 -20.39 8.51
N SER A 1066 30.69 -20.89 9.57
CA SER A 1066 31.19 -20.80 10.95
C SER A 1066 32.37 -21.74 11.29
N GLY A 1067 33.00 -22.37 10.29
CA GLY A 1067 34.02 -23.38 10.53
C GLY A 1067 34.71 -23.84 9.25
N GLU A 1068 35.81 -23.17 8.94
CA GLU A 1068 37.08 -23.74 8.47
C GLU A 1068 38.12 -22.61 8.54
N GLU A 1069 39.18 -22.78 9.34
CA GLU A 1069 40.35 -21.91 9.22
C GLU A 1069 41.07 -22.32 7.94
N GLN A 1070 40.97 -21.50 6.90
CA GLN A 1070 41.61 -21.78 5.63
C GLN A 1070 43.14 -21.67 5.81
N GLU A 1071 43.81 -22.82 5.92
CA GLU A 1071 45.27 -22.86 6.01
C GLU A 1071 45.88 -22.10 4.82
N LEU A 1072 46.58 -21.01 5.13
CA LEU A 1072 47.35 -20.25 4.15
C LEU A 1072 48.30 -21.20 3.42
N PRO A 1073 48.32 -21.20 2.07
CA PRO A 1073 49.26 -22.03 1.31
C PRO A 1073 50.69 -21.74 1.78
N ALA A 1074 51.33 -22.74 2.40
CA ALA A 1074 52.59 -22.53 3.10
C ALA A 1074 53.65 -21.91 2.19
N GLU A 1075 54.22 -20.77 2.60
CA GLU A 1075 55.35 -20.17 1.91
C GLU A 1075 56.50 -21.19 1.81
N PRO A 1076 57.19 -21.30 0.66
CA PRO A 1076 58.27 -22.25 0.49
C PRO A 1076 59.43 -21.91 1.43
N THR A 1077 59.61 -22.77 2.44
CA THR A 1077 60.47 -22.56 3.61
C THR A 1077 61.91 -22.15 3.29
N THR A 1078 62.40 -21.08 3.92
CA THR A 1078 63.83 -20.85 4.16
C THR A 1078 64.11 -20.51 5.63
N SER A 1079 64.15 -21.53 6.50
CA SER A 1079 64.76 -21.44 7.85
C SER A 1079 66.28 -21.23 7.72
N PRO A 1080 66.93 -20.52 8.66
CA PRO A 1080 67.18 -20.94 10.06
C PRO A 1080 66.63 -19.90 11.08
N GLU A 1081 66.63 -20.01 12.42
CA GLU A 1081 67.03 -20.99 13.45
C GLU A 1081 66.30 -20.56 14.77
N ALA A 1082 66.12 -21.32 15.86
CA ALA A 1082 66.54 -22.67 16.25
C ALA A 1082 65.57 -23.29 17.32
N GLU A 1083 65.94 -24.47 17.82
CA GLU A 1083 65.46 -25.16 19.05
C GLU A 1083 65.68 -24.36 20.37
N PRO A 1084 65.12 -24.72 21.57
CA PRO A 1084 65.02 -26.12 22.07
C PRO A 1084 63.92 -26.57 23.09
N LEU A 1085 63.73 -27.91 23.17
CA LEU A 1085 63.34 -28.74 24.36
C LEU A 1085 61.92 -28.59 24.99
N ALA A 1086 61.22 -29.64 25.46
CA ALA A 1086 61.47 -31.09 25.47
C ALA A 1086 60.19 -31.97 25.67
N ALA A 1087 60.35 -33.28 25.45
CA ALA A 1087 59.47 -34.45 25.62
C ALA A 1087 58.68 -34.57 26.97
N GLU A 1088 57.69 -35.45 27.20
CA GLU A 1088 57.39 -36.87 26.83
C GLU A 1088 55.86 -37.16 26.95
N SER A 1089 55.19 -38.32 26.67
CA SER A 1089 55.35 -39.61 25.91
C SER A 1089 54.05 -40.47 26.18
N LEU A 1090 53.71 -41.69 25.70
CA LEU A 1090 54.13 -42.66 24.65
C LEU A 1090 53.07 -43.81 24.50
N VAL A 1091 52.74 -44.31 23.28
CA VAL A 1091 52.03 -45.61 22.89
C VAL A 1091 50.63 -45.97 23.49
N ALA A 1092 49.78 -46.92 22.99
CA ALA A 1092 49.51 -47.54 21.66
C ALA A 1092 48.20 -48.43 21.70
N GLU A 1093 48.03 -49.35 20.71
CA GLU A 1093 46.96 -50.36 20.45
C GLU A 1093 45.72 -49.84 19.65
N SER A 1094 45.28 -50.35 18.48
CA SER A 1094 45.29 -51.66 17.76
C SER A 1094 44.22 -52.66 18.23
N VAL A 1095 43.54 -53.50 17.42
CA VAL A 1095 43.87 -54.23 16.15
C VAL A 1095 42.68 -54.34 15.17
N ALA A 1096 43.02 -54.58 13.89
CA ALA A 1096 42.24 -55.00 12.69
C ALA A 1096 41.37 -56.29 12.84
N VAL A 1097 40.78 -56.97 11.82
CA VAL A 1097 41.28 -57.51 10.51
C VAL A 1097 40.11 -57.75 9.51
N GLY A 1098 40.37 -57.84 8.19
CA GLY A 1098 39.46 -58.36 7.12
C GLY A 1098 39.43 -59.91 7.01
N PRO A 1099 39.42 -60.56 5.81
CA PRO A 1099 39.68 -60.05 4.45
C PRO A 1099 38.74 -60.58 3.31
N GLU A 1100 39.12 -60.26 2.06
CA GLU A 1100 38.53 -60.56 0.73
C GLU A 1100 38.90 -61.99 0.18
N PRO A 1101 38.42 -62.50 -0.99
CA PRO A 1101 38.99 -62.10 -2.32
C PRO A 1101 38.13 -62.22 -3.63
N ALA A 1102 38.69 -61.62 -4.70
CA ALA A 1102 38.43 -61.59 -6.17
C ALA A 1102 38.21 -62.94 -6.96
N VAL A 1103 38.03 -63.07 -8.30
CA VAL A 1103 38.75 -62.62 -9.56
C VAL A 1103 37.81 -62.88 -10.80
N VAL A 1104 37.71 -62.20 -11.98
CA VAL A 1104 38.41 -61.16 -12.81
C VAL A 1104 39.22 -61.66 -14.05
N ALA A 1105 38.72 -61.49 -15.31
CA ALA A 1105 39.46 -61.73 -16.60
C ALA A 1105 38.80 -61.09 -17.90
N PRO A 1106 39.51 -60.87 -19.05
CA PRO A 1106 39.18 -59.82 -20.07
C PRO A 1106 39.34 -60.16 -21.60
N ALA A 1107 39.15 -59.20 -22.56
CA ALA A 1107 40.12 -58.80 -23.65
C ALA A 1107 39.58 -58.11 -24.96
N ALA A 1108 40.35 -57.10 -25.46
CA ALA A 1108 40.71 -56.72 -26.87
C ALA A 1108 39.77 -56.05 -27.93
N GLU A 1109 40.39 -55.27 -28.83
CA GLU A 1109 39.93 -54.63 -30.12
C GLU A 1109 40.91 -55.01 -31.28
N PRO A 1110 40.98 -54.41 -32.53
CA PRO A 1110 40.15 -53.39 -33.26
C PRO A 1110 39.93 -53.66 -34.80
N ALA A 1111 39.58 -52.60 -35.58
CA ALA A 1111 39.82 -52.34 -37.04
C ALA A 1111 38.71 -52.71 -38.09
N PRO A 1112 38.66 -52.10 -39.33
CA PRO A 1112 39.20 -50.81 -39.84
C PRO A 1112 38.32 -49.94 -40.83
N ASP A 1113 38.74 -48.69 -41.05
CA ASP A 1113 38.74 -47.82 -42.28
C ASP A 1113 37.52 -47.53 -43.23
N ALA A 1114 37.16 -46.23 -43.25
CA ALA A 1114 37.26 -45.27 -44.38
C ALA A 1114 36.21 -45.11 -45.54
N THR A 1115 36.24 -43.89 -46.12
CA THR A 1115 35.47 -43.26 -47.25
C THR A 1115 33.97 -42.99 -47.01
N ALA A 1116 33.33 -41.86 -47.35
CA ALA A 1116 33.56 -40.65 -48.18
C ALA A 1116 33.25 -40.76 -49.69
N GLY A 1117 32.29 -39.97 -50.21
CA GLY A 1117 32.05 -39.80 -51.67
C GLY A 1117 30.68 -39.23 -52.11
N ASP A 1118 30.73 -38.01 -52.65
CA ASP A 1118 29.84 -37.33 -53.62
C ASP A 1118 28.31 -37.55 -53.78
N THR A 1119 27.60 -36.44 -53.50
CA THR A 1119 26.76 -35.64 -54.42
C THR A 1119 26.02 -36.26 -55.64
N ALA A 1120 24.68 -36.13 -55.57
CA ALA A 1120 23.74 -35.66 -56.61
C ALA A 1120 23.78 -36.15 -58.09
N VAL A 1121 22.62 -36.64 -58.57
CA VAL A 1121 21.93 -36.16 -59.80
C VAL A 1121 20.47 -36.72 -59.83
N PRO A 1122 19.46 -36.05 -60.44
CA PRO A 1122 18.07 -36.15 -59.95
C PRO A 1122 17.04 -36.72 -60.95
N ALA A 1123 15.76 -36.66 -60.51
CA ALA A 1123 14.51 -36.69 -61.28
C ALA A 1123 14.04 -38.03 -61.87
N GLY A 1124 13.11 -38.67 -61.15
CA GLY A 1124 12.21 -39.72 -61.62
C GLY A 1124 10.85 -39.58 -60.91
N SER A 1125 9.75 -39.80 -61.60
CA SER A 1125 8.40 -39.49 -61.10
C SER A 1125 7.65 -40.69 -60.50
N ALA A 1126 6.61 -40.35 -59.72
CA ALA A 1126 5.49 -41.18 -59.27
C ALA A 1126 5.71 -42.10 -58.06
N ALA A 1127 4.67 -42.13 -57.22
CA ALA A 1127 4.54 -42.86 -55.94
C ALA A 1127 5.43 -42.33 -54.80
N GLU A 1128 5.11 -41.14 -54.29
CA GLU A 1128 5.39 -40.83 -52.88
C GLU A 1128 4.74 -41.92 -52.02
N ALA A 1129 5.57 -42.62 -51.25
CA ALA A 1129 5.10 -43.72 -50.43
C ALA A 1129 4.38 -43.15 -49.21
N ALA A 1130 3.05 -43.19 -49.23
CA ALA A 1130 2.18 -42.82 -48.12
C ALA A 1130 2.75 -43.35 -46.79
N MET A 1131 3.06 -42.42 -45.89
CA MET A 1131 3.84 -42.67 -44.68
C MET A 1131 3.04 -43.53 -43.70
N THR A 1132 3.72 -44.22 -42.79
CA THR A 1132 3.05 -44.69 -41.58
C THR A 1132 2.90 -43.55 -40.58
N GLU A 1133 1.87 -43.62 -39.74
CA GLU A 1133 1.58 -42.63 -38.70
C GLU A 1133 2.80 -42.38 -37.79
N GLU A 1134 3.51 -43.44 -37.39
CA GLU A 1134 4.71 -43.34 -36.56
C GLU A 1134 5.91 -42.67 -37.26
N GLU A 1135 6.04 -42.83 -38.58
CA GLU A 1135 7.09 -42.16 -39.34
C GLU A 1135 6.81 -40.66 -39.46
N LEU A 1136 5.55 -40.28 -39.65
CA LEU A 1136 5.11 -38.89 -39.63
C LEU A 1136 5.30 -38.28 -38.24
N ALA A 1137 4.97 -39.02 -37.17
CA ALA A 1137 5.24 -38.60 -35.80
C ALA A 1137 6.74 -38.40 -35.52
N ARG A 1138 7.62 -39.28 -36.01
CA ARG A 1138 9.09 -39.13 -35.89
C ARG A 1138 9.67 -38.00 -36.76
N SER A 1139 9.01 -37.60 -37.84
CA SER A 1139 9.32 -36.33 -38.53
C SER A 1139 8.98 -35.14 -37.64
N ILE A 1140 7.74 -35.10 -37.16
CA ILE A 1140 7.19 -33.99 -36.39
C ILE A 1140 7.99 -33.74 -35.10
N ALA A 1141 8.33 -34.80 -34.36
CA ALA A 1141 9.13 -34.72 -33.15
C ALA A 1141 10.50 -34.04 -33.37
N ARG A 1142 11.18 -34.31 -34.49
CA ARG A 1142 12.48 -33.66 -34.79
C ARG A 1142 12.33 -32.18 -35.15
N VAL A 1143 11.28 -31.80 -35.88
CA VAL A 1143 11.01 -30.38 -36.17
C VAL A 1143 10.62 -29.64 -34.89
N PHE A 1144 9.91 -30.30 -33.98
CA PHE A 1144 9.63 -29.76 -32.64
C PHE A 1144 10.92 -29.57 -31.83
N ALA A 1145 11.77 -30.60 -31.71
CA ALA A 1145 13.09 -30.53 -31.07
C ALA A 1145 13.91 -29.33 -31.56
N ALA A 1146 14.10 -29.25 -32.89
CA ALA A 1146 14.89 -28.21 -33.55
C ALA A 1146 14.25 -26.81 -33.54
N THR A 1147 13.01 -26.66 -33.07
CA THR A 1147 12.32 -25.37 -32.92
C THR A 1147 12.32 -24.87 -31.47
N LEU A 1148 12.53 -25.77 -30.49
CA LEU A 1148 12.70 -25.41 -29.07
C LEU A 1148 14.17 -25.48 -28.61
N ASP A 1149 15.11 -25.67 -29.54
CA ASP A 1149 16.55 -25.90 -29.30
C ASP A 1149 16.83 -27.08 -28.33
N HIS A 1150 15.94 -28.08 -28.33
CA HIS A 1150 15.99 -29.24 -27.44
C HIS A 1150 16.68 -30.43 -28.13
N PRO A 1151 17.60 -31.17 -27.47
CA PRO A 1151 18.48 -32.13 -28.14
C PRO A 1151 17.77 -33.39 -28.66
N GLU A 1152 16.79 -33.91 -27.93
CA GLU A 1152 15.90 -35.00 -28.35
C GLU A 1152 14.47 -34.69 -27.91
N PHE A 1153 13.47 -35.17 -28.65
CA PHE A 1153 12.05 -34.91 -28.37
C PHE A 1153 11.25 -36.19 -28.64
N ASP A 1154 10.48 -36.63 -27.66
CA ASP A 1154 9.71 -37.88 -27.76
C ASP A 1154 8.41 -37.70 -28.58
N VAL A 1155 7.97 -38.76 -29.25
CA VAL A 1155 6.80 -38.70 -30.16
C VAL A 1155 5.45 -38.62 -29.43
N HIS A 1156 5.42 -38.91 -28.13
CA HIS A 1156 4.28 -38.76 -27.24
C HIS A 1156 4.42 -37.57 -26.29
N ALA A 1157 5.63 -37.01 -26.10
CA ALA A 1157 5.81 -35.73 -25.42
C ALA A 1157 5.02 -34.61 -26.12
N ASN A 1158 4.55 -33.66 -25.32
CA ASN A 1158 3.76 -32.52 -25.78
C ASN A 1158 4.68 -31.34 -26.11
N TYR A 1159 4.39 -30.64 -27.21
CA TYR A 1159 5.19 -29.51 -27.67
C TYR A 1159 5.27 -28.38 -26.65
N PHE A 1160 4.17 -28.15 -25.94
CA PHE A 1160 4.02 -27.04 -24.99
C PHE A 1160 4.78 -27.30 -23.68
N ASP A 1161 4.69 -28.52 -23.14
CA ASP A 1161 5.31 -28.93 -21.87
C ASP A 1161 6.86 -28.82 -21.88
N LEU A 1162 7.47 -28.83 -23.07
CA LEU A 1162 8.93 -28.69 -23.27
C LEU A 1162 9.34 -27.30 -23.77
N GLY A 1163 8.51 -26.27 -23.57
CA GLY A 1163 8.83 -24.87 -23.88
C GLY A 1163 8.23 -24.33 -25.19
N GLY A 1164 7.25 -25.03 -25.78
CA GLY A 1164 6.54 -24.56 -26.96
C GLY A 1164 5.61 -23.38 -26.65
N ASP A 1165 5.74 -22.30 -27.43
CA ASP A 1165 4.88 -21.11 -27.37
C ASP A 1165 4.25 -20.81 -28.75
N SER A 1166 3.40 -19.77 -28.83
CA SER A 1166 2.71 -19.39 -30.08
C SER A 1166 3.63 -18.92 -31.22
N VAL A 1167 4.80 -18.36 -30.92
CA VAL A 1167 5.82 -17.99 -31.91
C VAL A 1167 6.50 -19.25 -32.42
N ASN A 1168 6.91 -20.14 -31.51
CA ASN A 1168 7.53 -21.43 -31.82
C ASN A 1168 6.57 -22.40 -32.51
N VAL A 1169 5.25 -22.36 -32.24
CA VAL A 1169 4.24 -23.09 -33.04
C VAL A 1169 4.12 -22.51 -34.44
N THR A 1170 4.15 -21.19 -34.60
CA THR A 1170 4.08 -20.56 -35.93
C THR A 1170 5.32 -20.89 -36.76
N ILE A 1171 6.50 -20.92 -36.14
CA ILE A 1171 7.76 -21.36 -36.75
C ILE A 1171 7.72 -22.86 -37.06
N ALA A 1172 7.24 -23.71 -36.14
CA ALA A 1172 7.10 -25.15 -36.37
C ALA A 1172 6.08 -25.47 -37.48
N ALA A 1173 4.97 -24.76 -37.58
CA ALA A 1173 4.01 -24.89 -38.67
C ALA A 1173 4.65 -24.57 -40.03
N ALA A 1174 5.40 -23.46 -40.11
CA ALA A 1174 6.12 -23.08 -41.33
C ALA A 1174 7.22 -24.09 -41.70
N ARG A 1175 7.96 -24.62 -40.70
CA ARG A 1175 9.00 -25.64 -40.90
C ARG A 1175 8.41 -26.99 -41.31
N LEU A 1176 7.36 -27.46 -40.64
CA LEU A 1176 6.64 -28.68 -40.98
C LEU A 1176 5.99 -28.60 -42.35
N GLY A 1177 5.41 -27.45 -42.72
CA GLY A 1177 4.89 -27.25 -44.06
C GLY A 1177 5.96 -27.26 -45.15
N GLY A 1178 7.20 -26.89 -44.80
CA GLY A 1178 8.38 -27.03 -45.64
C GLY A 1178 8.92 -28.47 -45.73
N GLU A 1179 9.00 -29.20 -44.61
CA GLU A 1179 9.52 -30.59 -44.57
C GLU A 1179 8.53 -31.61 -45.16
N LEU A 1180 7.22 -31.43 -44.93
CA LEU A 1180 6.17 -32.35 -45.35
C LEU A 1180 5.51 -31.95 -46.69
N GLY A 1181 5.85 -30.79 -47.25
CA GLY A 1181 5.30 -30.29 -48.53
C GLY A 1181 3.80 -29.95 -48.53
N ALA A 1182 3.16 -29.96 -47.36
CA ALA A 1182 1.72 -29.80 -47.16
C ALA A 1182 1.41 -28.64 -46.21
N SER A 1183 0.18 -28.10 -46.23
CA SER A 1183 -0.17 -26.93 -45.41
C SER A 1183 -0.47 -27.29 -43.95
N VAL A 1184 0.57 -27.59 -43.17
CA VAL A 1184 0.46 -27.69 -41.70
C VAL A 1184 0.18 -26.29 -41.13
N THR A 1185 -0.94 -26.15 -40.43
CA THR A 1185 -1.36 -24.87 -39.82
C THR A 1185 -1.01 -24.85 -38.34
N ALA A 1186 -0.79 -23.65 -37.77
CA ALA A 1186 -0.60 -23.50 -36.33
C ALA A 1186 -1.77 -24.10 -35.51
N PRO A 1187 -3.06 -23.88 -35.87
CA PRO A 1187 -4.19 -24.58 -35.27
C PRO A 1187 -4.10 -26.11 -35.26
N ALA A 1188 -3.55 -26.75 -36.29
CA ALA A 1188 -3.39 -28.21 -36.30
C ALA A 1188 -2.39 -28.68 -35.22
N ILE A 1189 -1.30 -27.95 -35.02
CA ILE A 1189 -0.32 -28.22 -33.95
C ILE A 1189 -0.95 -27.98 -32.58
N PHE A 1190 -1.66 -26.87 -32.38
CA PHE A 1190 -2.39 -26.60 -31.13
C PHE A 1190 -3.46 -27.66 -30.82
N ALA A 1191 -4.21 -28.14 -31.83
CA ALA A 1191 -5.27 -29.12 -31.67
C ALA A 1191 -4.79 -30.55 -31.38
N SER A 1192 -3.46 -30.79 -31.43
CA SER A 1192 -2.88 -32.13 -31.29
C SER A 1192 -1.81 -32.21 -30.19
N GLY A 1193 -0.92 -31.21 -30.08
CA GLY A 1193 0.11 -31.06 -29.04
C GLY A 1193 1.28 -32.04 -29.16
N THR A 1194 1.02 -33.33 -29.37
CA THR A 1194 2.05 -34.37 -29.47
C THR A 1194 2.29 -34.78 -30.93
N PRO A 1195 3.53 -35.17 -31.30
CA PRO A 1195 3.85 -35.61 -32.66
C PRO A 1195 2.95 -36.74 -33.21
N VAL A 1196 2.60 -37.74 -32.40
CA VAL A 1196 1.66 -38.82 -32.80
C VAL A 1196 0.23 -38.30 -33.02
N LYS A 1197 -0.26 -37.38 -32.18
CA LYS A 1197 -1.60 -36.80 -32.38
C LYS A 1197 -1.64 -35.92 -33.63
N LEU A 1198 -0.57 -35.19 -33.93
CA LEU A 1198 -0.50 -34.37 -35.15
C LEU A 1198 -0.42 -35.25 -36.41
N ALA A 1199 0.35 -36.34 -36.36
CA ALA A 1199 0.38 -37.33 -37.43
C ALA A 1199 -1.01 -37.93 -37.73
N ARG A 1200 -1.78 -38.27 -36.69
CA ARG A 1200 -3.18 -38.70 -36.82
C ARG A 1200 -4.07 -37.64 -37.45
N LEU A 1201 -3.99 -36.40 -36.97
CA LEU A 1201 -4.82 -35.30 -37.47
C LEU A 1201 -4.55 -35.00 -38.95
N LEU A 1202 -3.29 -34.80 -39.32
CA LEU A 1202 -2.89 -34.53 -40.71
C LEU A 1202 -3.20 -35.71 -41.64
N GLY A 1203 -3.18 -36.94 -41.13
CA GLY A 1203 -3.64 -38.13 -41.86
C GLY A 1203 -5.15 -38.20 -42.06
N ALA A 1204 -5.92 -37.95 -41.00
CA ALA A 1204 -7.39 -38.00 -41.04
C ALA A 1204 -8.01 -36.85 -41.86
N GLU A 1205 -7.39 -35.67 -41.85
CA GLU A 1205 -7.75 -34.53 -42.70
C GLU A 1205 -7.27 -34.69 -44.16
N GLY A 1206 -6.47 -35.73 -44.46
CA GLY A 1206 -5.92 -35.97 -45.79
C GLY A 1206 -4.83 -34.98 -46.23
N VAL A 1207 -4.28 -34.21 -45.28
CA VAL A 1207 -3.20 -33.24 -45.49
C VAL A 1207 -1.87 -33.95 -45.79
N VAL A 1208 -1.65 -35.12 -45.20
CA VAL A 1208 -0.55 -36.05 -45.54
C VAL A 1208 -1.14 -37.45 -45.76
N PRO A 1209 -0.90 -38.12 -46.91
CA PRO A 1209 -1.47 -39.44 -47.17
C PRO A 1209 -0.80 -40.53 -46.33
N LEU A 1210 -1.61 -41.25 -45.53
CA LEU A 1210 -1.19 -42.41 -44.72
C LEU A 1210 -1.65 -43.75 -45.34
N ARG A 1211 -1.10 -44.85 -44.82
CA ARG A 1211 -1.56 -46.22 -45.10
C ARG A 1211 -2.42 -46.78 -43.95
N GLU A 1212 -3.55 -47.39 -44.28
CA GLU A 1212 -4.41 -48.11 -43.32
C GLU A 1212 -3.69 -49.34 -42.74
N GLN A 1213 -3.95 -49.67 -41.47
CA GLN A 1213 -3.47 -50.89 -40.81
C GLN A 1213 -4.58 -51.93 -40.66
N GLU A 1214 -4.26 -53.20 -40.90
CA GLU A 1214 -5.19 -54.32 -40.74
C GLU A 1214 -5.43 -54.66 -39.25
N THR A 1215 -6.68 -54.93 -38.87
CA THR A 1215 -7.05 -55.29 -37.49
C THR A 1215 -7.03 -56.80 -37.26
N ALA A 1216 -6.46 -57.25 -36.14
CA ALA A 1216 -6.40 -58.66 -35.76
C ALA A 1216 -6.99 -58.89 -34.35
N THR A 1217 -8.21 -59.44 -34.30
CA THR A 1217 -8.85 -59.85 -33.04
C THR A 1217 -8.25 -61.13 -32.49
N GLY A 1218 -8.01 -61.20 -31.17
CA GLY A 1218 -7.49 -62.39 -30.51
C GLY A 1218 -8.52 -63.52 -30.40
N ALA A 1219 -8.05 -64.77 -30.55
CA ALA A 1219 -8.82 -65.98 -30.26
C ALA A 1219 -7.94 -67.12 -29.71
N VAL A 1220 -8.14 -67.43 -28.42
CA VAL A 1220 -7.98 -68.76 -27.79
C VAL A 1220 -6.69 -69.55 -28.07
N SER A 1221 -5.81 -69.72 -27.06
CA SER A 1221 -5.80 -70.96 -26.24
C SER A 1221 -4.65 -71.03 -25.21
N VAL A 1222 -5.00 -71.45 -23.99
CA VAL A 1222 -4.26 -72.34 -23.06
C VAL A 1222 -2.73 -72.48 -23.23
N SER A 1223 -1.95 -72.05 -22.23
CA SER A 1223 -1.42 -72.99 -21.21
C SER A 1223 -0.94 -72.31 -19.93
#